data_AF-A0A3N5WZR1-F1
#
_entry.id   AF-A0A3N5WZR1-F1
#
_cell.length_a   1.000
_cell.length_b   1.000
_cell.length_c   1.000
_cell.angle_alpha   90.00
_cell.angle_beta   90.00
_cell.angle_gamma   90.00
#
_symmetry.space_group_name_H-M   'P 1'
#
loop_
_entity.id
_entity.type
_entity.pdbx_description
1 polymer ?
#
loop_
_entity_poly.entity_id
_entity_poly.type
_entity_poly.pdbx_seq_one_letter_code
_entity_poly.pdbx_strand_id
1 'polypeptide(L)'
;MKLFVPGRICLLGEHSDWAGGYRRINAEIEKGYALICGTNQGIYAEIEPHPNSLILTSSMPDGKTLGPYEIPMRAEALIEEAQKGGFFSYAAGVAYQVMTNYHVRGLVINNYKTDMPIKKGLSSSAAICVLTARAFNRIYDLKLTIRGEMELAYQGEITTPSRCGRMDQGCAFGSRPVLMTFDGDRLETKEIQVKQDFHLVIVDLQSHKDTMEILNRLNRCYPIAENDTERNVQRLLGPINKDIIHRAIESLEGSDPVQLGSIMLEAQSYFDRFATPVCPEELTAPVLHELLNHEPLRPYIWGGKGVGSQGDGTAQFLTKSAADQDKVIEILERDFRMPALKLTLQSGPKVRKAVIPAAGFGTRLFPATKATKKELFPVIDKDGIAKPAILIIVEEALNAGIEEVIIIVQKDDLNDFQSFFNKQISIENYNKLPPNFQEYSRRILEMGQHVSFVIQQNQEGFGHAIYSTRDAVGGEPFLLMLGDHIYRSNNHISCAQQMLDAYQRHGTSVVGLKRTPQDLIASFGVVTGVWLEENSLLSITEFAEKPNLDYARTNLRVPCIPDDEYLTVFGQYVIKPELFDLLESNIHNNVRERGEFQLTSALDKLRQIDGFNGLVIDGQRFDIGIPEYYLKTLQAFAQP
;
A
#
# COMPACT_ATOMS: atom_id res chain seq x y z
N MET A 1 -4.05 -19.72 4.24
CA MET A 1 -3.47 -18.35 4.11
C MET A 1 -4.00 -17.49 5.25
N LYS A 2 -3.16 -16.65 5.89
CA LYS A 2 -3.62 -15.72 6.93
C LYS A 2 -4.01 -14.37 6.33
N LEU A 3 -5.12 -13.81 6.77
CA LEU A 3 -5.60 -12.49 6.39
C LEU A 3 -5.91 -11.65 7.62
N PHE A 4 -5.71 -10.34 7.47
CA PHE A 4 -6.17 -9.31 8.41
C PHE A 4 -6.99 -8.27 7.65
N VAL A 5 -8.12 -7.87 8.24
CA VAL A 5 -8.92 -6.73 7.78
C VAL A 5 -9.17 -5.83 8.97
N PRO A 6 -8.73 -4.57 8.94
CA PRO A 6 -8.97 -3.66 10.06
C PRO A 6 -10.43 -3.23 10.12
N GLY A 7 -10.82 -2.64 11.25
CA GLY A 7 -11.93 -1.69 11.26
C GLY A 7 -11.65 -0.46 10.43
N ARG A 8 -12.60 0.48 10.41
CA ARG A 8 -12.38 1.80 9.81
C ARG A 8 -12.89 2.90 10.71
N ILE A 9 -12.14 4.01 10.76
CA ILE A 9 -12.54 5.26 11.38
C ILE A 9 -12.66 6.36 10.32
N CYS A 10 -13.55 7.32 10.55
CA CYS A 10 -13.60 8.56 9.80
C CYS A 10 -12.72 9.55 10.53
N LEU A 11 -11.62 9.98 9.92
CA LEU A 11 -10.81 11.04 10.50
C LEU A 11 -11.61 12.35 10.40
N LEU A 12 -12.13 12.67 9.22
CA LEU A 12 -12.96 13.84 8.94
C LEU A 12 -13.95 13.54 7.80
N GLY A 13 -15.08 14.25 7.78
CA GLY A 13 -16.05 14.20 6.68
C GLY A 13 -17.10 13.11 6.81
N GLU A 14 -17.55 12.86 8.04
CA GLU A 14 -18.70 12.02 8.32
C GLU A 14 -19.91 12.40 7.47
N HIS A 15 -20.77 11.42 7.16
CA HIS A 15 -22.02 11.59 6.41
C HIS A 15 -21.88 11.95 4.92
N SER A 16 -20.66 12.22 4.44
CA SER A 16 -20.41 12.62 3.06
C SER A 16 -20.78 11.57 2.02
N ASP A 17 -20.80 10.29 2.40
CA ASP A 17 -21.09 9.18 1.51
C ASP A 17 -22.53 9.19 1.01
N TRP A 18 -23.50 9.31 1.92
CA TRP A 18 -24.91 9.43 1.53
C TRP A 18 -25.25 10.85 1.06
N ALA A 19 -24.63 11.89 1.62
CA ALA A 19 -24.88 13.28 1.22
C ALA A 19 -24.48 13.52 -0.25
N GLY A 20 -23.27 13.09 -0.64
CA GLY A 20 -22.81 13.13 -2.03
C GLY A 20 -23.64 12.24 -2.97
N GLY A 21 -24.27 11.20 -2.44
CA GLY A 21 -25.20 10.33 -3.18
C GLY A 21 -26.44 11.05 -3.71
N TYR A 22 -26.92 12.10 -3.03
CA TYR A 22 -28.08 12.89 -3.48
C TYR A 22 -27.81 13.73 -4.74
N ARG A 23 -26.55 13.84 -5.19
CA ARG A 23 -26.21 14.47 -6.48
C ARG A 23 -26.89 13.82 -7.69
N ARG A 24 -27.29 12.55 -7.56
CA ARG A 24 -28.11 11.85 -8.57
C ARG A 24 -29.49 12.50 -8.78
N ILE A 25 -30.01 13.19 -7.76
CA ILE A 25 -31.31 13.86 -7.76
C ILE A 25 -31.13 15.38 -7.97
N ASN A 26 -30.13 15.97 -7.31
CA ASN A 26 -29.85 17.40 -7.40
C ASN A 26 -28.35 17.66 -7.63
N ALA A 27 -27.98 18.01 -8.86
CA ALA A 27 -26.59 18.24 -9.27
C ALA A 27 -25.93 19.47 -8.61
N GLU A 28 -26.71 20.37 -7.99
CA GLU A 28 -26.21 21.53 -7.25
C GLU A 28 -25.62 21.17 -5.88
N ILE A 29 -25.96 20.00 -5.34
CA ILE A 29 -25.35 19.48 -4.11
C ILE A 29 -23.86 19.29 -4.36
N GLU A 30 -22.99 19.75 -3.45
CA GLU A 30 -21.54 19.55 -3.54
C GLU A 30 -21.17 18.05 -3.46
N LYS A 31 -20.04 17.66 -4.04
CA LYS A 31 -19.56 16.26 -3.88
C LYS A 31 -19.30 15.96 -2.40
N GLY A 32 -19.50 14.72 -2.01
CA GLY A 32 -19.13 14.25 -0.67
C GLY A 32 -17.64 13.98 -0.59
N TYR A 33 -16.98 14.42 0.49
CA TYR A 33 -15.56 14.17 0.74
C TYR A 33 -15.37 13.59 2.14
N ALA A 34 -14.77 12.42 2.24
CA ALA A 34 -14.45 11.79 3.52
C ALA A 34 -12.98 11.38 3.55
N LEU A 35 -12.31 11.65 4.67
CA LEU A 35 -10.96 11.18 4.95
C LEU A 35 -11.07 10.07 6.01
N ILE A 36 -10.78 8.84 5.60
CA ILE A 36 -10.92 7.65 6.44
C ILE A 36 -9.58 6.97 6.65
N CYS A 37 -9.49 6.07 7.63
CA CYS A 37 -8.34 5.20 7.82
C CYS A 37 -8.79 3.88 8.46
N GLY A 38 -8.09 2.79 8.17
CA GLY A 38 -8.27 1.54 8.91
C GLY A 38 -7.71 1.63 10.34
N THR A 39 -8.30 0.90 11.27
CA THR A 39 -7.80 0.79 12.64
C THR A 39 -6.65 -0.20 12.77
N ASN A 40 -5.94 -0.18 13.90
CA ASN A 40 -4.92 -1.19 14.21
C ASN A 40 -5.53 -2.52 14.68
N GLN A 41 -6.81 -2.49 15.06
CA GLN A 41 -7.62 -3.64 15.46
C GLN A 41 -8.51 -4.09 14.30
N GLY A 42 -8.90 -5.35 14.29
CA GLY A 42 -9.70 -5.89 13.21
C GLY A 42 -10.04 -7.36 13.36
N ILE A 43 -10.17 -8.01 12.21
CA ILE A 43 -10.54 -9.41 12.04
C ILE A 43 -9.34 -10.15 11.48
N TYR A 44 -8.88 -11.18 12.20
CA TYR A 44 -7.80 -12.07 11.77
C TYR A 44 -8.41 -13.41 11.37
N ALA A 45 -8.07 -13.91 10.19
CA ALA A 45 -8.63 -15.16 9.69
C ALA A 45 -7.61 -16.03 8.96
N GLU A 46 -7.83 -17.34 9.04
CA GLU A 46 -7.19 -18.34 8.19
C GLU A 46 -8.16 -18.78 7.11
N ILE A 47 -7.69 -18.76 5.86
CA ILE A 47 -8.47 -19.05 4.66
C ILE A 47 -7.93 -20.30 3.99
N GLU A 48 -8.83 -21.21 3.63
CA GLU A 48 -8.55 -22.42 2.85
C GLU A 48 -9.57 -22.60 1.72
N PRO A 49 -9.19 -23.20 0.57
CA PRO A 49 -10.14 -23.55 -0.46
C PRO A 49 -11.05 -24.70 -0.01
N HIS A 50 -12.32 -24.66 -0.39
CA HIS A 50 -13.28 -25.75 -0.15
C HIS A 50 -13.97 -26.14 -1.46
N PRO A 51 -14.27 -27.43 -1.73
CA PRO A 51 -14.79 -27.85 -3.03
C PRO A 51 -16.15 -27.26 -3.41
N ASN A 52 -17.06 -27.00 -2.46
CA ASN A 52 -18.47 -26.73 -2.77
C ASN A 52 -19.26 -25.91 -1.73
N SER A 53 -18.63 -25.47 -0.63
CA SER A 53 -19.32 -24.78 0.48
C SER A 53 -18.49 -23.63 1.04
N LEU A 54 -19.17 -22.59 1.51
CA LEU A 54 -18.60 -21.54 2.35
C LEU A 54 -18.77 -21.95 3.82
N ILE A 55 -17.65 -22.23 4.50
CA ILE A 55 -17.62 -22.62 5.92
C ILE A 55 -17.07 -21.45 6.73
N LEU A 56 -17.85 -20.97 7.69
CA LEU A 56 -17.56 -19.76 8.45
C LEU A 56 -17.46 -20.07 9.94
N THR A 57 -16.33 -19.67 10.55
CA THR A 57 -16.14 -19.66 12.00
C THR A 57 -15.64 -18.28 12.42
N SER A 58 -16.13 -17.74 13.54
CA SER A 58 -15.72 -16.43 14.02
C SER A 58 -15.59 -16.37 15.54
N SER A 59 -14.40 -15.97 16.01
CA SER A 59 -14.11 -15.63 17.40
C SER A 59 -14.53 -14.19 17.69
N MET A 60 -15.43 -14.03 18.66
CA MET A 60 -15.94 -12.75 19.11
C MET A 60 -15.04 -12.14 20.21
N PRO A 61 -15.04 -10.80 20.38
CA PRO A 61 -14.25 -10.14 21.44
C PRO A 61 -14.60 -10.60 22.86
N ASP A 62 -15.81 -11.12 23.10
CA ASP A 62 -16.24 -11.67 24.40
C ASP A 62 -15.76 -13.11 24.65
N GLY A 63 -14.92 -13.65 23.76
CA GLY A 63 -14.37 -15.00 23.83
C GLY A 63 -15.30 -16.10 23.30
N LYS A 64 -16.52 -15.78 22.85
CA LYS A 64 -17.41 -16.76 22.22
C LYS A 64 -16.99 -17.06 20.80
N THR A 65 -17.21 -18.30 20.36
CA THR A 65 -17.02 -18.71 18.97
C THR A 65 -18.37 -18.95 18.32
N LEU A 66 -18.59 -18.34 17.16
CA LEU A 66 -19.73 -18.61 16.28
C LEU A 66 -19.31 -19.58 15.19
N GLY A 67 -20.17 -20.54 14.86
CA GLY A 67 -19.91 -21.56 13.85
C GLY A 67 -19.30 -22.87 14.39
N PRO A 68 -18.81 -23.76 13.51
CA PRO A 68 -18.77 -23.60 12.06
C PRO A 68 -20.18 -23.52 11.47
N TYR A 69 -20.39 -22.60 10.54
CA TYR A 69 -21.63 -22.46 9.80
C TYR A 69 -21.36 -22.74 8.32
N GLU A 70 -22.06 -23.71 7.74
CA GLU A 70 -21.85 -24.14 6.37
C GLU A 70 -22.98 -23.63 5.48
N ILE A 71 -22.60 -22.95 4.39
CA ILE A 71 -23.52 -22.49 3.36
C ILE A 71 -23.08 -23.09 2.02
N PRO A 72 -23.94 -23.86 1.32
CA PRO A 72 -23.59 -24.38 0.01
C PRO A 72 -23.28 -23.25 -0.98
N MET A 73 -22.24 -23.40 -1.81
CA MET A 73 -21.94 -22.47 -2.92
C MET A 73 -22.93 -22.66 -4.07
N ARG A 74 -24.19 -22.26 -3.83
CA ARG A 74 -25.31 -22.23 -4.77
C ARG A 74 -26.03 -20.90 -4.65
N ALA A 75 -26.43 -20.32 -5.78
CA ALA A 75 -26.94 -18.94 -5.83
C ALA A 75 -28.14 -18.76 -4.91
N GLU A 76 -29.05 -19.72 -4.92
CA GLU A 76 -30.28 -19.70 -4.12
C GLU A 76 -29.97 -19.80 -2.61
N ALA A 77 -28.99 -20.62 -2.23
CA ALA A 77 -28.63 -20.80 -0.82
C ALA A 77 -27.93 -19.55 -0.26
N LEU A 78 -27.02 -18.95 -1.03
CA LEU A 78 -26.27 -17.76 -0.60
C LEU A 78 -27.17 -16.52 -0.52
N ILE A 79 -28.06 -16.32 -1.50
CA ILE A 79 -28.98 -15.18 -1.49
C ILE A 79 -30.02 -15.30 -0.36
N GLU A 80 -30.54 -16.50 -0.11
CA GLU A 80 -31.48 -16.75 0.98
C GLU A 80 -30.81 -16.44 2.33
N GLU A 81 -29.58 -16.88 2.53
CA GLU A 81 -28.81 -16.61 3.75
C GLU A 81 -28.46 -15.12 3.90
N ALA A 82 -28.09 -14.45 2.82
CA ALA A 82 -27.82 -13.01 2.83
C ALA A 82 -29.07 -12.22 3.25
N GLN A 83 -30.24 -12.58 2.74
CA GLN A 83 -31.51 -11.90 3.00
C GLN A 83 -32.09 -12.19 4.38
N LYS A 84 -31.81 -13.36 4.99
CA LYS A 84 -32.18 -13.68 6.37
C LYS A 84 -31.62 -12.67 7.38
N GLY A 85 -30.48 -12.07 7.06
CA GLY A 85 -29.73 -11.23 7.98
C GLY A 85 -29.03 -12.04 9.08
N GLY A 86 -28.32 -11.36 9.97
CA GLY A 86 -27.50 -11.99 11.01
C GLY A 86 -26.00 -11.94 10.71
N PHE A 87 -25.19 -12.56 11.57
CA PHE A 87 -23.73 -12.35 11.56
C PHE A 87 -23.05 -12.87 10.27
N PHE A 88 -23.44 -14.04 9.77
CA PHE A 88 -22.85 -14.64 8.57
C PHE A 88 -23.51 -14.20 7.25
N SER A 89 -24.61 -13.45 7.31
CA SER A 89 -25.30 -12.94 6.12
C SER A 89 -24.41 -12.05 5.24
N TYR A 90 -23.51 -11.28 5.87
CA TYR A 90 -22.52 -10.44 5.17
C TYR A 90 -21.59 -11.25 4.27
N ALA A 91 -21.03 -12.34 4.80
CA ALA A 91 -20.16 -13.23 4.03
C ALA A 91 -20.95 -13.95 2.93
N ALA A 92 -22.19 -14.37 3.21
CA ALA A 92 -23.08 -14.99 2.22
C ALA A 92 -23.39 -14.04 1.04
N GLY A 93 -23.70 -12.78 1.34
CA GLY A 93 -23.97 -11.75 0.33
C GLY A 93 -22.76 -11.51 -0.58
N VAL A 94 -21.56 -11.41 -0.01
CA VAL A 94 -20.34 -11.27 -0.82
C VAL A 94 -20.06 -12.52 -1.64
N ALA A 95 -20.18 -13.72 -1.05
CA ALA A 95 -19.98 -14.97 -1.79
C ALA A 95 -20.99 -15.13 -2.95
N TYR A 96 -22.23 -14.68 -2.77
CA TYR A 96 -23.22 -14.62 -3.84
C TYR A 96 -22.75 -13.74 -5.00
N GLN A 97 -22.27 -12.52 -4.70
CA GLN A 97 -21.74 -11.61 -5.71
C GLN A 97 -20.51 -12.18 -6.41
N VAL A 98 -19.56 -12.76 -5.67
CA VAL A 98 -18.37 -13.38 -6.27
C VAL A 98 -18.77 -14.53 -7.20
N MET A 99 -19.60 -15.45 -6.75
CA MET A 99 -19.98 -16.62 -7.54
C MET A 99 -20.81 -16.27 -8.78
N THR A 100 -21.57 -15.18 -8.74
CA THR A 100 -22.34 -14.72 -9.90
C THR A 100 -21.45 -14.08 -10.97
N ASN A 101 -20.32 -13.49 -10.58
CA ASN A 101 -19.42 -12.77 -11.48
C ASN A 101 -18.16 -13.56 -11.86
N TYR A 102 -17.80 -14.60 -11.10
CA TYR A 102 -16.55 -15.36 -11.24
C TYR A 102 -16.77 -16.87 -11.08
N HIS A 103 -15.92 -17.64 -11.75
CA HIS A 103 -15.90 -19.10 -11.65
C HIS A 103 -15.10 -19.53 -10.41
N VAL A 104 -15.76 -19.61 -9.26
CA VAL A 104 -15.14 -19.98 -7.97
C VAL A 104 -15.80 -21.21 -7.35
N ARG A 105 -15.11 -21.83 -6.39
CA ARG A 105 -15.66 -22.86 -5.50
C ARG A 105 -15.80 -22.30 -4.08
N GLY A 106 -15.95 -23.16 -3.09
CA GLY A 106 -16.11 -22.77 -1.69
C GLY A 106 -14.83 -22.29 -1.01
N LEU A 107 -14.99 -21.81 0.23
CA LEU A 107 -13.90 -21.40 1.10
C LEU A 107 -14.18 -21.86 2.53
N VAL A 108 -13.12 -22.11 3.29
CA VAL A 108 -13.17 -22.08 4.75
C VAL A 108 -12.60 -20.74 5.20
N ILE A 109 -13.37 -19.98 5.96
CA ILE A 109 -12.94 -18.74 6.60
C ILE A 109 -13.01 -18.96 8.11
N ASN A 110 -11.85 -19.21 8.71
CA ASN A 110 -11.70 -19.35 10.16
C ASN A 110 -11.21 -18.03 10.74
N ASN A 111 -12.13 -17.13 11.13
CA ASN A 111 -11.78 -15.94 11.89
C ASN A 111 -11.43 -16.34 13.34
N TYR A 112 -10.13 -16.53 13.58
CA TYR A 112 -9.62 -17.03 14.86
C TYR A 112 -9.46 -15.95 15.93
N LYS A 113 -9.42 -14.66 15.56
CA LYS A 113 -9.29 -13.54 16.50
C LYS A 113 -10.00 -12.29 15.97
N THR A 114 -10.76 -11.62 16.84
CA THR A 114 -11.33 -10.29 16.60
C THR A 114 -11.02 -9.41 17.81
N ASP A 115 -10.21 -8.38 17.63
CA ASP A 115 -9.83 -7.44 18.71
C ASP A 115 -10.42 -6.03 18.51
N MET A 116 -11.24 -5.85 17.49
CA MET A 116 -12.01 -4.62 17.29
C MET A 116 -13.34 -4.65 18.06
N PRO A 117 -13.74 -3.54 18.70
CA PRO A 117 -15.09 -3.38 19.24
C PRO A 117 -16.18 -3.48 18.17
N ILE A 118 -17.09 -4.44 18.33
CA ILE A 118 -18.23 -4.64 17.42
C ILE A 118 -19.32 -3.61 17.70
N LYS A 119 -19.96 -3.09 16.63
CA LYS A 119 -21.10 -2.14 16.67
C LYS A 119 -20.81 -0.76 17.32
N LYS A 120 -19.56 -0.30 17.32
CA LYS A 120 -19.17 1.02 17.88
C LYS A 120 -18.62 2.00 16.84
N GLY A 121 -19.24 2.04 15.66
CA GLY A 121 -18.82 2.97 14.59
C GLY A 121 -17.51 2.60 13.87
N LEU A 122 -16.99 1.38 14.09
CA LEU A 122 -15.76 0.87 13.46
C LEU A 122 -16.00 -0.05 12.24
N SER A 123 -17.22 -0.04 11.70
CA SER A 123 -17.56 -0.71 10.43
C SER A 123 -17.36 -2.24 10.43
N SER A 124 -17.79 -2.93 11.50
CA SER A 124 -17.59 -4.38 11.66
C SER A 124 -18.25 -5.26 10.59
N SER A 125 -19.41 -4.88 10.04
CA SER A 125 -20.04 -5.61 8.93
C SER A 125 -19.20 -5.50 7.65
N ALA A 126 -18.77 -4.29 7.31
CA ALA A 126 -17.93 -4.03 6.15
C ALA A 126 -16.59 -4.77 6.24
N ALA A 127 -15.97 -4.86 7.43
CA ALA A 127 -14.75 -5.65 7.61
C ALA A 127 -14.95 -7.15 7.30
N ILE A 128 -16.11 -7.73 7.63
CA ILE A 128 -16.46 -9.11 7.26
C ILE A 128 -16.67 -9.23 5.74
N CYS A 129 -17.37 -8.27 5.13
CA CYS A 129 -17.58 -8.24 3.68
C CYS A 129 -16.23 -8.17 2.93
N VAL A 130 -15.36 -7.24 3.33
CA VAL A 130 -14.02 -7.07 2.76
C VAL A 130 -13.16 -8.31 2.99
N LEU A 131 -13.18 -8.91 4.18
CA LEU A 131 -12.46 -10.15 4.46
C LEU A 131 -12.90 -11.26 3.51
N THR A 132 -14.20 -11.40 3.27
CA THR A 132 -14.75 -12.41 2.37
C THR A 132 -14.34 -12.15 0.92
N ALA A 133 -14.49 -10.90 0.44
CA ALA A 133 -14.10 -10.52 -0.93
C ALA A 133 -12.61 -10.74 -1.16
N ARG A 134 -11.77 -10.33 -0.20
CA ARG A 134 -10.32 -10.57 -0.20
C ARG A 134 -9.99 -12.04 -0.16
N ALA A 135 -10.66 -12.85 0.67
CA ALA A 135 -10.44 -14.28 0.73
C ALA A 135 -10.65 -14.95 -0.64
N PHE A 136 -11.74 -14.62 -1.34
CA PHE A 136 -11.99 -15.10 -2.70
C PHE A 136 -10.96 -14.57 -3.70
N ASN A 137 -10.68 -13.27 -3.67
CA ASN A 137 -9.71 -12.64 -4.57
C ASN A 137 -8.35 -13.33 -4.51
N ARG A 138 -7.89 -13.63 -3.29
CA ARG A 138 -6.57 -14.20 -3.02
C ARG A 138 -6.51 -15.70 -3.30
N ILE A 139 -7.52 -16.49 -2.90
CA ILE A 139 -7.51 -17.95 -3.11
C ILE A 139 -7.71 -18.33 -4.58
N TYR A 140 -8.55 -17.59 -5.30
CA TYR A 140 -8.87 -17.87 -6.71
C TYR A 140 -8.14 -16.94 -7.69
N ASP A 141 -7.23 -16.08 -7.19
CA ASP A 141 -6.47 -15.10 -7.97
C ASP A 141 -7.36 -14.32 -8.96
N LEU A 142 -8.46 -13.74 -8.45
CA LEU A 142 -9.48 -13.05 -9.26
C LEU A 142 -8.98 -11.75 -9.90
N LYS A 143 -7.71 -11.39 -9.67
CA LYS A 143 -7.04 -10.20 -10.22
C LYS A 143 -7.70 -8.87 -9.83
N LEU A 144 -8.44 -8.84 -8.72
CA LEU A 144 -9.11 -7.62 -8.27
C LEU A 144 -8.13 -6.67 -7.61
N THR A 145 -8.27 -5.38 -7.92
CA THR A 145 -7.64 -4.29 -7.16
C THR A 145 -8.31 -4.17 -5.79
N ILE A 146 -7.70 -3.42 -4.86
CA ILE A 146 -8.32 -3.12 -3.54
C ILE A 146 -9.71 -2.47 -3.73
N ARG A 147 -9.85 -1.57 -4.71
CA ARG A 147 -11.14 -0.98 -5.07
C ARG A 147 -12.14 -2.02 -5.59
N GLY A 148 -11.67 -3.03 -6.32
CA GLY A 148 -12.50 -4.16 -6.74
C GLY A 148 -12.98 -5.01 -5.57
N GLU A 149 -12.12 -5.28 -4.58
CA GLU A 149 -12.51 -5.94 -3.32
C GLU A 149 -13.56 -5.11 -2.57
N MET A 150 -13.35 -3.79 -2.47
CA MET A 150 -14.26 -2.85 -1.83
C MET A 150 -15.64 -2.83 -2.52
N GLU A 151 -15.68 -2.81 -3.85
CA GLU A 151 -16.94 -2.82 -4.61
C GLU A 151 -17.69 -4.13 -4.42
N LEU A 152 -17.03 -5.29 -4.50
CA LEU A 152 -17.69 -6.57 -4.23
C LEU A 152 -18.19 -6.68 -2.79
N ALA A 153 -17.42 -6.18 -1.83
CA ALA A 153 -17.83 -6.11 -0.44
C ALA A 153 -19.10 -5.26 -0.27
N TYR A 154 -19.15 -4.09 -0.93
CA TYR A 154 -20.32 -3.21 -0.90
C TYR A 154 -21.55 -3.86 -1.55
N GLN A 155 -21.40 -4.45 -2.73
CA GLN A 155 -22.49 -5.15 -3.42
C GLN A 155 -23.02 -6.33 -2.60
N GLY A 156 -22.13 -7.05 -1.92
CA GLY A 156 -22.52 -8.13 -1.01
C GLY A 156 -23.26 -7.61 0.22
N GLU A 157 -22.83 -6.50 0.79
CA GLU A 157 -23.47 -5.91 1.97
C GLU A 157 -24.88 -5.40 1.67
N ILE A 158 -25.11 -4.72 0.54
CA ILE A 158 -26.44 -4.24 0.14
C ILE A 158 -27.40 -5.38 -0.28
N THR A 159 -26.87 -6.59 -0.44
CA THR A 159 -27.69 -7.81 -0.64
C THR A 159 -28.32 -8.29 0.69
N THR A 160 -27.80 -7.82 1.82
CA THR A 160 -28.35 -8.09 3.17
C THR A 160 -29.36 -7.00 3.58
N PRO A 161 -30.11 -7.16 4.68
CA PRO A 161 -30.93 -6.09 5.25
C PRO A 161 -30.16 -4.85 5.75
N SER A 162 -28.82 -4.84 5.71
CA SER A 162 -27.98 -3.71 6.11
C SER A 162 -28.21 -2.48 5.22
N ARG A 163 -28.12 -1.29 5.83
CA ARG A 163 -28.22 0.01 5.15
C ARG A 163 -26.91 0.80 5.23
N CYS A 164 -25.77 0.12 5.32
CA CYS A 164 -24.47 0.76 5.38
C CYS A 164 -24.14 1.54 4.10
N GLY A 165 -23.46 2.67 4.28
CA GLY A 165 -22.97 3.48 3.17
C GLY A 165 -21.64 2.94 2.63
N ARG A 166 -21.25 3.45 1.45
CA ARG A 166 -20.03 3.02 0.73
C ARG A 166 -18.72 3.35 1.45
N MET A 167 -18.75 4.27 2.41
CA MET A 167 -17.57 4.68 3.18
C MET A 167 -17.00 3.52 4.02
N ASP A 168 -17.86 2.64 4.52
CA ASP A 168 -17.47 1.61 5.48
C ASP A 168 -16.54 0.56 4.87
N GLN A 169 -16.70 0.24 3.59
CA GLN A 169 -15.83 -0.71 2.89
C GLN A 169 -14.42 -0.17 2.64
N GLY A 170 -14.18 1.11 2.93
CA GLY A 170 -12.85 1.70 2.91
C GLY A 170 -11.83 1.06 3.87
N CYS A 171 -12.27 0.22 4.83
CA CYS A 171 -11.38 -0.69 5.57
C CYS A 171 -10.54 -1.61 4.65
N ALA A 172 -10.94 -1.80 3.39
CA ALA A 172 -10.17 -2.51 2.38
C ALA A 172 -8.76 -1.93 2.17
N PHE A 173 -8.57 -0.62 2.36
CA PHE A 173 -7.27 0.05 2.16
C PHE A 173 -6.29 -0.10 3.32
N GLY A 174 -6.66 -0.80 4.39
CA GLY A 174 -5.76 -1.00 5.53
C GLY A 174 -5.62 0.26 6.39
N SER A 175 -4.49 0.40 7.08
CA SER A 175 -4.20 1.48 8.04
C SER A 175 -3.75 2.80 7.42
N ARG A 176 -3.95 2.99 6.11
CA ARG A 176 -3.59 4.24 5.44
C ARG A 176 -4.76 5.21 5.41
N PRO A 177 -4.48 6.52 5.54
CA PRO A 177 -5.50 7.52 5.28
C PRO A 177 -5.89 7.50 3.80
N VAL A 178 -7.19 7.53 3.51
CA VAL A 178 -7.76 7.54 2.16
C VAL A 178 -8.80 8.63 2.06
N LEU A 179 -8.64 9.49 1.05
CA LEU A 179 -9.69 10.38 0.60
C LEU A 179 -10.68 9.60 -0.26
N MET A 180 -11.95 9.61 0.13
CA MET A 180 -13.07 9.11 -0.64
C MET A 180 -13.90 10.29 -1.14
N THR A 181 -14.12 10.36 -2.45
CA THR A 181 -14.97 11.37 -3.09
C THR A 181 -16.22 10.71 -3.67
N PHE A 182 -17.38 11.16 -3.22
CA PHE A 182 -18.70 10.63 -3.60
C PHE A 182 -19.42 11.63 -4.52
N ASP A 183 -19.71 11.20 -5.75
CA ASP A 183 -20.38 12.00 -6.78
C ASP A 183 -21.55 11.19 -7.36
N GLY A 184 -22.69 11.22 -6.67
CA GLY A 184 -23.81 10.34 -6.95
C GLY A 184 -23.41 8.87 -6.75
N ASP A 185 -23.53 8.06 -7.80
CA ASP A 185 -23.12 6.64 -7.77
C ASP A 185 -21.63 6.44 -8.08
N ARG A 186 -20.87 7.51 -8.36
CA ARG A 186 -19.43 7.42 -8.59
C ARG A 186 -18.68 7.61 -7.28
N LEU A 187 -17.70 6.73 -7.07
CA LEU A 187 -16.78 6.78 -5.94
C LEU A 187 -15.35 6.81 -6.45
N GLU A 188 -14.61 7.86 -6.10
CA GLU A 188 -13.17 7.98 -6.34
C GLU A 188 -12.42 7.85 -5.02
N THR A 189 -11.27 7.20 -5.04
CA THR A 189 -10.43 6.97 -3.85
C THR A 189 -9.00 7.40 -4.13
N LYS A 190 -8.41 8.15 -3.22
CA LYS A 190 -6.99 8.57 -3.26
C LYS A 190 -6.34 8.28 -1.92
N GLU A 191 -5.34 7.39 -1.89
CA GLU A 191 -4.52 7.18 -0.71
C GLU A 191 -3.71 8.45 -0.39
N ILE A 192 -3.65 8.81 0.88
CA ILE A 192 -2.95 10.00 1.37
C ILE A 192 -1.70 9.54 2.13
N GLN A 193 -0.57 10.11 1.75
CA GLN A 193 0.71 9.75 2.33
C GLN A 193 1.00 10.62 3.55
N VAL A 194 1.40 9.98 4.65
CA VAL A 194 1.95 10.65 5.83
C VAL A 194 3.47 10.46 5.87
N LYS A 195 4.23 11.53 6.09
CA LYS A 195 5.70 11.49 6.16
C LYS A 195 6.23 11.28 7.59
N GLN A 196 5.34 11.40 8.57
CA GLN A 196 5.61 11.08 9.96
C GLN A 196 4.39 10.37 10.55
N ASP A 197 4.58 9.75 11.70
CA ASP A 197 3.49 9.11 12.41
C ASP A 197 2.53 10.15 13.03
N PHE A 198 1.23 9.91 12.91
CA PHE A 198 0.20 10.66 13.62
C PHE A 198 -0.46 9.74 14.64
N HIS A 199 -0.49 10.17 15.89
CA HIS A 199 -0.96 9.35 17.00
C HIS A 199 -2.36 9.78 17.40
N LEU A 200 -3.32 8.84 17.39
CA LEU A 200 -4.70 9.10 17.77
C LEU A 200 -5.16 8.18 18.90
N VAL A 201 -6.07 8.67 19.72
CA VAL A 201 -6.81 7.86 20.69
C VAL A 201 -8.29 7.91 20.31
N ILE A 202 -8.89 6.73 20.16
CA ILE A 202 -10.33 6.56 19.90
C ILE A 202 -10.96 6.14 21.22
N VAL A 203 -12.00 6.84 21.67
CA VAL A 203 -12.66 6.58 22.94
C VAL A 203 -14.14 6.31 22.74
N ASP A 204 -14.63 5.25 23.37
CA ASP A 204 -16.05 4.97 23.48
C ASP A 204 -16.62 5.71 24.70
N LEU A 205 -17.58 6.59 24.45
CA LEU A 205 -18.16 7.46 25.46
C LEU A 205 -19.11 6.69 26.41
N GLN A 206 -19.42 5.42 26.12
CA GLN A 206 -20.30 4.56 26.93
C GLN A 206 -21.66 5.19 27.25
N SER A 207 -22.13 6.09 26.38
CA SER A 207 -23.41 6.75 26.52
C SER A 207 -24.35 6.30 25.41
N HIS A 208 -25.62 6.67 25.55
CA HIS A 208 -26.67 6.29 24.61
C HIS A 208 -26.80 7.35 23.51
N LYS A 209 -26.97 6.90 22.26
CA LYS A 209 -27.46 7.71 21.15
C LYS A 209 -28.33 6.90 20.20
N ASP A 210 -29.32 7.53 19.60
CA ASP A 210 -30.08 6.96 18.49
C ASP A 210 -29.45 7.34 17.14
N THR A 211 -28.60 6.45 16.65
CA THR A 211 -27.94 6.62 15.34
C THR A 211 -28.94 6.66 14.19
N MET A 212 -30.05 5.92 14.29
CA MET A 212 -31.05 5.85 13.22
C MET A 212 -31.84 7.16 13.12
N GLU A 213 -32.21 7.75 14.27
CA GLU A 213 -32.89 9.03 14.30
C GLU A 213 -32.00 10.17 13.79
N ILE A 214 -30.72 10.23 14.22
CA ILE A 214 -29.76 11.21 13.69
C ILE A 214 -29.69 11.13 12.16
N LEU A 215 -29.48 9.91 11.62
CA LEU A 215 -29.37 9.72 10.17
C LEU A 215 -30.67 10.07 9.45
N ASN A 216 -31.83 9.72 10.00
CA ASN A 216 -33.14 10.06 9.42
C ASN A 216 -33.32 11.59 9.33
N ARG A 217 -33.02 12.31 10.43
CA ARG A 217 -33.16 13.77 10.51
C ARG A 217 -32.21 14.49 9.56
N LEU A 218 -30.94 14.09 9.50
CA LEU A 218 -29.96 14.68 8.58
C LEU A 218 -30.30 14.38 7.11
N ASN A 219 -30.80 13.17 6.81
CA ASN A 219 -31.19 12.82 5.44
C ASN A 219 -32.39 13.65 4.94
N ARG A 220 -33.32 14.05 5.82
CA ARG A 220 -34.45 14.92 5.44
C ARG A 220 -34.03 16.30 4.96
N CYS A 221 -32.81 16.75 5.29
CA CYS A 221 -32.27 18.00 4.78
C CYS A 221 -31.90 17.93 3.29
N TYR A 222 -32.02 16.77 2.65
CA TYR A 222 -31.69 16.50 1.26
C TYR A 222 -32.90 15.94 0.50
N PRO A 223 -32.96 16.07 -0.84
CA PRO A 223 -31.98 16.73 -1.72
C PRO A 223 -32.19 18.25 -1.87
N ILE A 224 -33.33 18.78 -1.43
CA ILE A 224 -33.70 20.20 -1.54
C ILE A 224 -34.00 20.70 -0.13
N ALA A 225 -33.31 21.75 0.31
CA ALA A 225 -33.53 22.34 1.62
C ALA A 225 -34.71 23.32 1.59
N GLU A 226 -35.67 23.11 2.48
CA GLU A 226 -36.89 23.91 2.58
C GLU A 226 -36.73 25.10 3.55
N ASN A 227 -35.77 25.03 4.49
CA ASN A 227 -35.53 26.05 5.51
C ASN A 227 -34.02 26.31 5.75
N ASP A 228 -33.72 27.31 6.57
CA ASP A 228 -32.33 27.70 6.87
C ASP A 228 -31.56 26.62 7.62
N THR A 229 -32.22 25.84 8.48
CA THR A 229 -31.59 24.74 9.21
C THR A 229 -31.10 23.67 8.24
N GLU A 230 -31.93 23.27 7.29
CA GLU A 230 -31.55 22.30 6.25
C GLU A 230 -30.47 22.85 5.31
N ARG A 231 -30.56 24.13 4.91
CA ARG A 231 -29.51 24.79 4.12
C ARG A 231 -28.16 24.79 4.84
N ASN A 232 -28.17 24.98 6.16
CA ASN A 232 -26.96 24.92 6.97
C ASN A 232 -26.34 23.52 7.01
N VAL A 233 -27.16 22.46 7.09
CA VAL A 233 -26.68 21.07 6.98
C VAL A 233 -26.05 20.82 5.61
N GLN A 234 -26.71 21.23 4.53
CA GLN A 234 -26.15 21.06 3.17
C GLN A 234 -24.83 21.84 3.01
N ARG A 235 -24.72 23.03 3.62
CA ARG A 235 -23.49 23.81 3.63
C ARG A 235 -22.38 23.15 4.46
N LEU A 236 -22.72 22.59 5.61
CA LEU A 236 -21.82 21.86 6.50
C LEU A 236 -21.22 20.66 5.77
N LEU A 237 -22.05 19.76 5.24
CA LEU A 237 -21.63 18.50 4.61
C LEU A 237 -21.10 18.70 3.18
N GLY A 238 -21.34 19.87 2.58
CA GLY A 238 -20.85 20.24 1.25
C GLY A 238 -19.63 21.18 1.32
N PRO A 239 -19.76 22.48 0.97
CA PRO A 239 -18.61 23.37 0.82
C PRO A 239 -17.71 23.51 2.06
N ILE A 240 -18.26 23.50 3.28
CA ILE A 240 -17.46 23.61 4.52
C ILE A 240 -16.63 22.34 4.71
N ASN A 241 -17.25 21.17 4.59
CA ASN A 241 -16.56 19.89 4.70
C ASN A 241 -15.46 19.74 3.63
N LYS A 242 -15.72 20.15 2.39
CA LYS A 242 -14.72 20.15 1.31
C LYS A 242 -13.45 20.95 1.68
N ASP A 243 -13.62 22.15 2.23
CA ASP A 243 -12.49 22.99 2.70
C ASP A 243 -11.72 22.31 3.83
N ILE A 244 -12.43 21.80 4.84
CA ILE A 244 -11.87 21.07 5.98
C ILE A 244 -11.03 19.88 5.51
N ILE A 245 -11.56 19.07 4.59
CA ILE A 245 -10.89 17.86 4.09
C ILE A 245 -9.62 18.22 3.32
N HIS A 246 -9.67 19.20 2.42
CA HIS A 246 -8.48 19.59 1.66
C HIS A 246 -7.38 20.14 2.58
N ARG A 247 -7.71 21.01 3.53
CA ARG A 247 -6.75 21.51 4.52
C ARG A 247 -6.19 20.39 5.39
N ALA A 248 -7.00 19.41 5.78
CA ALA A 248 -6.52 18.27 6.55
C ALA A 248 -5.54 17.39 5.77
N ILE A 249 -5.78 17.19 4.47
CA ILE A 249 -4.86 16.48 3.57
C ILE A 249 -3.54 17.23 3.48
N GLU A 250 -3.57 18.54 3.28
CA GLU A 250 -2.36 19.38 3.26
C GLU A 250 -1.57 19.26 4.57
N SER A 251 -2.25 19.26 5.73
CA SER A 251 -1.61 19.04 7.03
C SER A 251 -0.98 17.64 7.16
N LEU A 252 -1.64 16.59 6.67
CA LEU A 252 -1.10 15.22 6.69
C LEU A 252 0.13 15.05 5.79
N GLU A 253 0.06 15.53 4.54
CA GLU A 253 1.15 15.45 3.56
C GLU A 253 2.32 16.39 3.92
N GLY A 254 2.02 17.49 4.62
CA GLY A 254 2.96 18.48 5.15
C GLY A 254 3.56 18.14 6.51
N SER A 255 3.13 17.05 7.16
CA SER A 255 3.54 16.68 8.52
C SER A 255 3.26 17.76 9.59
N ASP A 256 2.09 18.41 9.52
CA ASP A 256 1.65 19.43 10.48
C ASP A 256 0.53 18.92 11.42
N PRO A 257 0.87 18.26 12.54
CA PRO A 257 -0.11 17.76 13.48
C PRO A 257 -0.82 18.86 14.27
N VAL A 258 -0.22 20.06 14.37
CA VAL A 258 -0.82 21.19 15.08
C VAL A 258 -1.99 21.73 14.28
N GLN A 259 -1.78 21.95 12.98
CA GLN A 259 -2.83 22.39 12.08
C GLN A 259 -3.93 21.33 11.96
N LEU A 260 -3.58 20.04 11.84
CA LEU A 260 -4.57 18.96 11.79
C LEU A 260 -5.46 18.94 13.06
N GLY A 261 -4.86 19.09 14.25
CA GLY A 261 -5.60 19.17 15.51
C GLY A 261 -6.56 20.36 15.55
N SER A 262 -6.11 21.53 15.08
CA SER A 262 -6.96 22.72 14.95
C SER A 262 -8.13 22.49 14.00
N ILE A 263 -7.90 21.80 12.87
CA ILE A 263 -8.96 21.46 11.90
C ILE A 263 -9.99 20.50 12.51
N MET A 264 -9.57 19.54 13.34
CA MET A 264 -10.51 18.64 14.03
C MET A 264 -11.46 19.40 14.97
N LEU A 265 -10.93 20.37 15.74
CA LEU A 265 -11.73 21.22 16.63
C LEU A 265 -12.68 22.13 15.83
N GLU A 266 -12.19 22.70 14.72
CA GLU A 266 -12.99 23.51 13.80
C GLU A 266 -14.14 22.69 13.19
N ALA A 267 -13.86 21.46 12.75
CA ALA A 267 -14.86 20.54 12.21
C ALA A 267 -15.94 20.20 13.24
N GLN A 268 -15.56 19.95 14.49
CA GLN A 268 -16.53 19.73 15.57
C GLN A 268 -17.42 20.97 15.79
N SER A 269 -16.82 22.15 15.91
CA SER A 269 -17.55 23.41 16.13
C SER A 269 -18.55 23.71 15.00
N TYR A 270 -18.19 23.46 13.74
CA TYR A 270 -19.13 23.59 12.62
C TYR A 270 -20.25 22.56 12.68
N PHE A 271 -19.95 21.32 13.07
CA PHE A 271 -20.97 20.29 13.25
C PHE A 271 -21.97 20.70 14.34
N ASP A 272 -21.48 21.13 15.50
CA ASP A 272 -22.33 21.58 16.62
C ASP A 272 -23.22 22.76 16.21
N ARG A 273 -22.66 23.70 15.44
CA ARG A 273 -23.39 24.90 15.00
C ARG A 273 -24.49 24.58 14.00
N PHE A 274 -24.24 23.68 13.06
CA PHE A 274 -25.10 23.52 11.88
C PHE A 274 -25.91 22.23 11.86
N ALA A 275 -25.44 21.15 12.48
CA ALA A 275 -26.15 19.86 12.54
C ALA A 275 -26.95 19.70 13.84
N THR A 276 -26.47 20.17 14.99
CA THR A 276 -27.19 20.00 16.27
C THR A 276 -28.63 20.50 16.25
N PRO A 277 -28.98 21.66 15.63
CA PRO A 277 -30.36 22.13 15.57
C PRO A 277 -31.35 21.18 14.87
N VAL A 278 -30.87 20.22 14.09
CA VAL A 278 -31.69 19.26 13.31
C VAL A 278 -32.15 18.08 14.17
N CYS A 279 -31.36 17.73 15.18
CA CYS A 279 -31.61 16.61 16.09
C CYS A 279 -31.03 16.94 17.49
N PRO A 280 -31.52 18.00 18.16
CA PRO A 280 -30.89 18.52 19.38
C PRO A 280 -30.85 17.50 20.52
N GLU A 281 -31.81 16.57 20.56
CA GLU A 281 -31.90 15.53 21.59
C GLU A 281 -30.69 14.59 21.58
N GLU A 282 -30.11 14.37 20.40
CA GLU A 282 -29.01 13.42 20.19
C GLU A 282 -27.67 14.11 19.94
N LEU A 283 -27.69 15.30 19.32
CA LEU A 283 -26.49 16.01 18.86
C LEU A 283 -26.04 17.15 19.79
N THR A 284 -26.75 17.41 20.89
CA THR A 284 -26.23 18.30 21.96
C THR A 284 -25.05 17.65 22.68
N ALA A 285 -24.98 16.31 22.69
CA ALA A 285 -23.80 15.52 23.06
C ALA A 285 -23.04 16.01 24.32
N PRO A 286 -23.71 16.12 25.49
CA PRO A 286 -23.09 16.68 26.68
C PRO A 286 -21.83 15.91 27.13
N VAL A 287 -21.81 14.58 26.99
CA VAL A 287 -20.66 13.75 27.39
C VAL A 287 -19.48 14.00 26.45
N LEU A 288 -19.73 14.09 25.15
CA LEU A 288 -18.71 14.45 24.17
C LEU A 288 -18.08 15.82 24.51
N HIS A 289 -18.90 16.84 24.77
CA HIS A 289 -18.37 18.18 25.04
C HIS A 289 -17.72 18.33 26.41
N GLU A 290 -18.17 17.59 27.43
CA GLU A 290 -17.44 17.48 28.70
C GLU A 290 -16.04 16.95 28.44
N LEU A 291 -15.93 15.87 27.65
CA LEU A 291 -14.65 15.24 27.34
C LEU A 291 -13.74 16.13 26.49
N LEU A 292 -14.25 16.75 25.43
CA LEU A 292 -13.48 17.65 24.55
C LEU A 292 -12.95 18.88 25.31
N ASN A 293 -13.66 19.33 26.36
CA ASN A 293 -13.27 20.46 27.18
C ASN A 293 -12.46 20.07 28.43
N HIS A 294 -12.20 18.77 28.65
CA HIS A 294 -11.51 18.27 29.84
C HIS A 294 -10.07 18.78 29.90
N GLU A 295 -9.80 19.67 30.86
CA GLU A 295 -8.52 20.38 30.98
C GLU A 295 -7.31 19.44 31.09
N PRO A 296 -7.36 18.34 31.87
CA PRO A 296 -6.25 17.38 31.98
C PRO A 296 -5.77 16.76 30.66
N LEU A 297 -6.60 16.72 29.60
CA LEU A 297 -6.18 16.19 28.30
C LEU A 297 -5.33 17.18 27.49
N ARG A 298 -5.51 18.49 27.69
CA ARG A 298 -4.91 19.55 26.86
C ARG A 298 -3.39 19.49 26.70
N PRO A 299 -2.59 19.12 27.72
CA PRO A 299 -1.14 19.01 27.55
C PRO A 299 -0.73 17.93 26.53
N TYR A 300 -1.57 16.92 26.30
CA TYR A 300 -1.25 15.70 25.58
C TYR A 300 -1.88 15.61 24.18
N ILE A 301 -2.80 16.52 23.84
CA ILE A 301 -3.53 16.53 22.57
C ILE A 301 -3.27 17.80 21.76
N TRP A 302 -3.41 17.68 20.44
CA TRP A 302 -3.50 18.80 19.50
C TRP A 302 -4.95 19.20 19.21
N GLY A 303 -5.89 18.25 19.28
CA GLY A 303 -7.31 18.48 19.04
C GLY A 303 -8.14 17.20 19.12
N GLY A 304 -9.45 17.31 18.97
CA GLY A 304 -10.36 16.16 19.02
C GLY A 304 -11.74 16.48 18.47
N LYS A 305 -12.51 15.43 18.18
CA LYS A 305 -13.89 15.51 17.66
C LYS A 305 -14.66 14.20 17.89
N GLY A 306 -15.98 14.25 17.76
CA GLY A 306 -16.83 13.06 17.67
C GLY A 306 -16.65 12.31 16.35
N VAL A 307 -17.07 11.04 16.34
CA VAL A 307 -16.86 10.08 15.24
C VAL A 307 -18.17 9.44 14.80
N GLY A 308 -18.27 9.07 13.53
CA GLY A 308 -19.40 8.32 12.98
C GLY A 308 -20.63 9.20 12.84
N SER A 309 -21.75 8.83 13.46
CA SER A 309 -22.95 9.68 13.43
C SER A 309 -22.93 10.85 14.44
N GLN A 310 -21.78 11.16 15.04
CA GLN A 310 -21.63 12.15 16.11
C GLN A 310 -22.46 11.77 17.36
N GLY A 311 -22.82 12.74 18.22
CA GLY A 311 -23.49 12.47 19.50
C GLY A 311 -22.58 11.83 20.55
N ASP A 312 -23.16 11.36 21.65
CA ASP A 312 -22.44 10.73 22.76
C ASP A 312 -22.07 9.26 22.49
N GLY A 313 -21.54 8.96 21.30
CA GLY A 313 -21.12 7.61 20.92
C GLY A 313 -19.61 7.39 21.06
N THR A 314 -18.83 8.05 20.21
CA THR A 314 -17.39 7.82 20.10
C THR A 314 -16.72 9.14 19.77
N ALA A 315 -15.54 9.37 20.37
CA ALA A 315 -14.69 10.51 20.06
C ALA A 315 -13.30 10.05 19.64
N GLN A 316 -12.55 10.95 19.02
CA GLN A 316 -11.14 10.76 18.70
C GLN A 316 -10.33 12.00 19.08
N PHE A 317 -9.10 11.76 19.51
CA PHE A 317 -8.12 12.79 19.86
C PHE A 317 -6.84 12.58 19.08
N LEU A 318 -6.28 13.65 18.52
CA LEU A 318 -4.93 13.65 17.97
C LEU A 318 -3.96 13.99 19.10
N THR A 319 -3.08 13.06 19.45
CA THR A 319 -2.09 13.19 20.53
C THR A 319 -0.74 13.70 20.00
N LYS A 320 0.08 14.24 20.90
CA LYS A 320 1.38 14.81 20.50
C LYS A 320 2.46 13.78 20.22
N SER A 321 2.35 12.60 20.82
CA SER A 321 3.27 11.48 20.63
C SER A 321 2.62 10.13 20.99
N ALA A 322 3.33 9.03 20.73
CA ALA A 322 2.94 7.70 21.17
C ALA A 322 2.83 7.58 22.71
N ALA A 323 3.71 8.25 23.46
CA ALA A 323 3.66 8.26 24.93
C ALA A 323 2.45 9.06 25.45
N ASP A 324 2.06 10.11 24.71
CA ASP A 324 0.88 10.89 25.05
C ASP A 324 -0.42 10.12 24.79
N GLN A 325 -0.43 9.12 23.90
CA GLN A 325 -1.57 8.20 23.78
C GLN A 325 -1.82 7.47 25.10
N ASP A 326 -0.76 6.96 25.74
CA ASP A 326 -0.88 6.28 27.03
C ASP A 326 -1.39 7.23 28.12
N LYS A 327 -0.90 8.46 28.15
CA LYS A 327 -1.36 9.47 29.12
C LYS A 327 -2.82 9.85 28.93
N VAL A 328 -3.25 10.03 27.69
CA VAL A 328 -4.66 10.29 27.36
C VAL A 328 -5.53 9.12 27.80
N ILE A 329 -5.15 7.87 27.47
CA ILE A 329 -5.90 6.68 27.88
C ILE A 329 -5.99 6.57 29.41
N GLU A 330 -4.88 6.78 30.12
CA GLU A 330 -4.85 6.78 31.60
C GLU A 330 -5.83 7.80 32.20
N ILE A 331 -5.89 9.01 31.63
CA ILE A 331 -6.82 10.06 32.06
C ILE A 331 -8.28 9.67 31.77
N LEU A 332 -8.56 9.14 30.58
CA LEU A 332 -9.91 8.71 30.20
C LEU A 332 -10.43 7.58 31.10
N GLU A 333 -9.58 6.61 31.43
CA GLU A 333 -9.93 5.52 32.34
C GLU A 333 -10.10 6.00 33.79
N ARG A 334 -9.21 6.87 34.28
CA ARG A 334 -9.25 7.39 35.65
C ARG A 334 -10.46 8.29 35.89
N ASP A 335 -10.70 9.24 35.00
CA ASP A 335 -11.67 10.32 35.20
C ASP A 335 -13.07 9.94 34.72
N PHE A 336 -13.17 9.16 33.63
CA PHE A 336 -14.45 8.84 32.98
C PHE A 336 -14.78 7.34 32.93
N ARG A 337 -13.82 6.45 33.25
CA ARG A 337 -13.93 4.99 33.08
C ARG A 337 -14.25 4.55 31.65
N MET A 338 -13.86 5.38 30.68
CA MET A 338 -14.12 5.14 29.27
C MET A 338 -13.00 4.29 28.64
N PRO A 339 -13.31 3.20 27.94
CA PRO A 339 -12.32 2.41 27.24
C PRO A 339 -11.86 3.14 25.98
N ALA A 340 -10.56 3.04 25.69
CA ALA A 340 -9.96 3.71 24.57
C ALA A 340 -8.98 2.79 23.81
N LEU A 341 -8.79 3.11 22.53
CA LEU A 341 -7.92 2.38 21.61
C LEU A 341 -6.89 3.32 21.00
N LYS A 342 -5.66 2.83 20.87
CA LYS A 342 -4.62 3.51 20.10
C LYS A 342 -4.83 3.28 18.61
N LEU A 343 -4.72 4.36 17.85
CA LEU A 343 -4.57 4.37 16.40
C LEU A 343 -3.30 5.13 16.06
N THR A 344 -2.52 4.64 15.11
CA THR A 344 -1.36 5.37 14.60
C THR A 344 -1.41 5.34 13.09
N LEU A 345 -1.49 6.52 12.48
CA LEU A 345 -1.30 6.67 11.04
C LEU A 345 0.21 6.58 10.82
N GLN A 346 0.68 5.44 10.33
CA GLN A 346 2.10 5.19 10.19
C GLN A 346 2.65 5.85 8.93
N SER A 347 3.77 6.53 9.06
CA SER A 347 4.65 6.78 7.93
C SER A 347 5.14 5.44 7.40
N GLY A 348 4.78 5.09 6.16
CA GLY A 348 5.17 3.82 5.56
C GLY A 348 6.69 3.59 5.67
N PRO A 349 7.16 2.33 5.73
CA PRO A 349 8.56 2.05 5.97
C PRO A 349 9.43 2.68 4.88
N LYS A 350 10.38 3.52 5.30
CA LYS A 350 11.36 4.13 4.38
C LYS A 350 12.26 3.04 3.82
N VAL A 351 12.51 3.08 2.52
CA VAL A 351 13.46 2.17 1.86
C VAL A 351 14.86 2.72 2.07
N ARG A 352 15.65 2.03 2.89
CA ARG A 352 17.00 2.50 3.29
C ARG A 352 18.12 1.66 2.71
N LYS A 353 17.79 0.46 2.23
CA LYS A 353 18.76 -0.51 1.73
C LYS A 353 18.54 -0.79 0.25
N ALA A 354 19.63 -0.92 -0.50
CA ALA A 354 19.63 -1.43 -1.85
C ALA A 354 20.36 -2.77 -1.93
N VAL A 355 19.92 -3.66 -2.82
CA VAL A 355 20.56 -4.95 -3.11
C VAL A 355 20.98 -4.97 -4.58
N ILE A 356 22.24 -5.29 -4.84
CA ILE A 356 22.79 -5.40 -6.19
C ILE A 356 23.39 -6.80 -6.39
N PRO A 357 22.81 -7.64 -7.27
CA PRO A 357 23.34 -8.95 -7.60
C PRO A 357 24.54 -8.80 -8.55
N ALA A 358 25.75 -9.14 -8.07
CA ALA A 358 26.99 -9.19 -8.86
C ALA A 358 27.66 -10.59 -8.83
N ALA A 359 26.91 -11.61 -8.39
CA ALA A 359 27.41 -12.95 -8.15
C ALA A 359 27.36 -13.87 -9.38
N GLY A 360 26.92 -13.37 -10.54
CA GLY A 360 26.83 -14.15 -11.77
C GLY A 360 28.20 -14.41 -12.41
N PHE A 361 28.36 -15.53 -13.12
CA PHE A 361 29.59 -15.80 -13.87
C PHE A 361 29.71 -14.96 -15.15
N GLY A 362 28.59 -14.50 -15.72
CA GLY A 362 28.59 -13.71 -16.96
C GLY A 362 29.04 -14.54 -18.18
N THR A 363 28.49 -15.75 -18.34
CA THR A 363 28.84 -16.69 -19.42
C THR A 363 28.71 -16.10 -20.82
N ARG A 364 27.76 -15.20 -21.04
CA ARG A 364 27.52 -14.52 -22.34
C ARG A 364 28.66 -13.58 -22.76
N LEU A 365 29.51 -13.17 -21.82
CA LEU A 365 30.64 -12.27 -22.02
C LEU A 365 31.99 -13.01 -21.88
N PHE A 366 31.96 -14.34 -21.74
CA PHE A 366 33.18 -15.14 -21.72
C PHE A 366 33.90 -15.04 -23.09
N PRO A 367 35.24 -14.90 -23.16
CA PRO A 367 36.22 -15.07 -22.08
C PRO A 367 36.55 -13.82 -21.26
N ALA A 368 35.99 -12.65 -21.57
CA ALA A 368 36.31 -11.41 -20.85
C ALA A 368 35.99 -11.51 -19.35
N THR A 369 34.88 -12.17 -19.01
CA THR A 369 34.45 -12.40 -17.62
C THR A 369 35.33 -13.35 -16.82
N LYS A 370 36.26 -14.06 -17.47
CA LYS A 370 37.33 -14.81 -16.79
C LYS A 370 38.41 -13.88 -16.23
N ALA A 371 38.62 -12.72 -16.86
CA ALA A 371 39.65 -11.77 -16.49
C ALA A 371 39.18 -10.78 -15.43
N THR A 372 37.93 -10.31 -15.53
CA THR A 372 37.30 -9.43 -14.53
C THR A 372 35.78 -9.56 -14.58
N LYS A 373 35.10 -9.32 -13.46
CA LYS A 373 33.63 -9.35 -13.37
C LYS A 373 33.00 -8.31 -14.31
N LYS A 374 31.86 -8.65 -14.91
CA LYS A 374 31.17 -7.75 -15.87
C LYS A 374 30.76 -6.44 -15.19
N GLU A 375 30.42 -6.48 -13.91
CA GLU A 375 30.05 -5.32 -13.10
C GLU A 375 31.24 -4.34 -12.92
N LEU A 376 32.47 -4.82 -13.12
CA LEU A 376 33.70 -4.01 -13.12
C LEU A 376 34.09 -3.50 -14.52
N PHE A 377 33.32 -3.81 -15.56
CA PHE A 377 33.59 -3.32 -16.91
C PHE A 377 33.39 -1.79 -16.99
N PRO A 378 34.25 -1.06 -17.73
CA PRO A 378 34.20 0.38 -17.80
C PRO A 378 33.10 0.87 -18.76
N VAL A 379 32.27 1.79 -18.31
CA VAL A 379 31.31 2.54 -19.13
C VAL A 379 31.65 4.02 -19.06
N ILE A 380 31.61 4.71 -20.20
CA ILE A 380 31.83 6.15 -20.27
C ILE A 380 30.51 6.83 -19.92
N ASP A 381 30.51 7.62 -18.85
CA ASP A 381 29.35 8.41 -18.45
C ASP A 381 29.27 9.76 -19.19
N LYS A 382 28.23 10.54 -18.89
CA LYS A 382 27.98 11.86 -19.48
C LYS A 382 29.10 12.89 -19.21
N ASP A 383 29.91 12.66 -18.18
CA ASP A 383 31.02 13.53 -17.82
C ASP A 383 32.31 13.12 -18.56
N GLY A 384 32.21 12.12 -19.46
CA GLY A 384 33.32 11.58 -20.23
C GLY A 384 34.25 10.68 -19.41
N ILE A 385 33.85 10.28 -18.20
CA ILE A 385 34.66 9.47 -17.30
C ILE A 385 34.31 8.00 -17.51
N ALA A 386 35.32 7.17 -17.77
CA ALA A 386 35.16 5.72 -17.79
C ALA A 386 35.09 5.20 -16.34
N LYS A 387 33.91 4.73 -15.93
CA LYS A 387 33.65 4.21 -14.58
C LYS A 387 33.25 2.73 -14.65
N PRO A 388 33.66 1.89 -13.68
CA PRO A 388 33.09 0.56 -13.54
C PRO A 388 31.56 0.63 -13.39
N ALA A 389 30.83 -0.24 -14.09
CA ALA A 389 29.36 -0.20 -14.08
C ALA A 389 28.77 -0.27 -12.66
N ILE A 390 29.36 -1.06 -11.76
CA ILE A 390 28.93 -1.15 -10.35
C ILE A 390 29.01 0.19 -9.62
N LEU A 391 30.00 1.03 -9.94
CA LEU A 391 30.14 2.35 -9.32
C LEU A 391 28.97 3.25 -9.74
N ILE A 392 28.57 3.20 -11.01
CA ILE A 392 27.43 3.96 -11.54
C ILE A 392 26.13 3.53 -10.83
N ILE A 393 25.93 2.23 -10.60
CA ILE A 393 24.74 1.71 -9.91
C ILE A 393 24.74 2.12 -8.44
N VAL A 394 25.89 2.09 -7.76
CA VAL A 394 26.03 2.56 -6.37
C VAL A 394 25.79 4.08 -6.27
N GLU A 395 26.34 4.87 -7.20
CA GLU A 395 26.08 6.32 -7.28
C GLU A 395 24.58 6.60 -7.45
N GLU A 396 23.89 5.88 -8.35
CA GLU A 396 22.44 6.00 -8.57
C GLU A 396 21.64 5.70 -7.28
N ALA A 397 21.99 4.63 -6.55
CA ALA A 397 21.32 4.26 -5.30
C ALA A 397 21.51 5.30 -4.20
N LEU A 398 22.76 5.69 -3.93
CA LEU A 398 23.09 6.65 -2.86
C LEU A 398 22.53 8.05 -3.16
N ASN A 399 22.57 8.50 -4.42
CA ASN A 399 21.96 9.77 -4.82
C ASN A 399 20.44 9.79 -4.62
N ALA A 400 19.78 8.63 -4.69
CA ALA A 400 18.36 8.49 -4.41
C ALA A 400 18.03 8.48 -2.90
N GLY A 401 19.03 8.53 -2.02
CA GLY A 401 18.85 8.56 -0.56
C GLY A 401 18.89 7.18 0.13
N ILE A 402 19.41 6.15 -0.56
CA ILE A 402 19.73 4.86 0.06
C ILE A 402 20.89 5.04 1.05
N GLU A 403 20.75 4.44 2.23
CA GLU A 403 21.70 4.54 3.35
C GLU A 403 22.74 3.41 3.33
N GLU A 404 22.37 2.23 2.81
CA GLU A 404 23.25 1.06 2.69
C GLU A 404 23.03 0.31 1.37
N VAL A 405 24.11 -0.06 0.68
CA VAL A 405 24.09 -0.87 -0.54
C VAL A 405 24.74 -2.22 -0.28
N ILE A 406 23.97 -3.29 -0.45
CA ILE A 406 24.40 -4.68 -0.26
C ILE A 406 24.71 -5.28 -1.63
N ILE A 407 25.96 -5.62 -1.89
CA ILE A 407 26.40 -6.25 -3.13
C ILE A 407 26.56 -7.76 -2.92
N ILE A 408 25.84 -8.54 -3.72
CA ILE A 408 25.94 -10.01 -3.71
C ILE A 408 27.11 -10.41 -4.60
N VAL A 409 28.07 -11.15 -4.06
CA VAL A 409 29.29 -11.57 -4.78
C VAL A 409 29.52 -13.07 -4.63
N GLN A 410 30.37 -13.65 -5.47
CA GLN A 410 30.94 -14.97 -5.20
C GLN A 410 32.15 -14.82 -4.27
N LYS A 411 32.51 -15.90 -3.59
CA LYS A 411 33.64 -15.93 -2.66
C LYS A 411 34.95 -15.47 -3.32
N ASP A 412 35.21 -15.91 -4.54
CA ASP A 412 36.45 -15.64 -5.25
C ASP A 412 36.55 -14.19 -5.74
N ASP A 413 35.42 -13.52 -5.99
CA ASP A 413 35.36 -12.14 -6.49
C ASP A 413 35.35 -11.10 -5.36
N LEU A 414 35.09 -11.51 -4.11
CA LEU A 414 34.90 -10.60 -2.98
C LEU A 414 36.08 -9.62 -2.81
N ASN A 415 37.31 -10.11 -2.99
CA ASN A 415 38.50 -9.29 -2.84
C ASN A 415 38.58 -8.15 -3.86
N ASP A 416 38.08 -8.36 -5.08
CA ASP A 416 38.12 -7.35 -6.15
C ASP A 416 37.18 -6.19 -5.81
N PHE A 417 35.95 -6.50 -5.40
CA PHE A 417 34.99 -5.48 -4.98
C PHE A 417 35.42 -4.76 -3.69
N GLN A 418 35.91 -5.49 -2.68
CA GLN A 418 36.44 -4.88 -1.46
C GLN A 418 37.64 -3.97 -1.75
N SER A 419 38.53 -4.38 -2.66
CA SER A 419 39.67 -3.55 -3.04
C SER A 419 39.23 -2.27 -3.76
N PHE A 420 38.15 -2.33 -4.53
CA PHE A 420 37.65 -1.16 -5.25
C PHE A 420 36.97 -0.13 -4.33
N PHE A 421 36.08 -0.58 -3.45
CA PHE A 421 35.30 0.33 -2.59
C PHE A 421 36.01 0.70 -1.29
N ASN A 422 36.86 -0.18 -0.73
CA ASN A 422 37.34 -0.03 0.65
C ASN A 422 38.85 0.17 0.77
N LYS A 423 39.62 0.08 -0.33
CA LYS A 423 41.09 0.26 -0.29
C LYS A 423 41.51 1.48 -1.10
N GLN A 424 42.31 2.33 -0.48
CA GLN A 424 42.93 3.45 -1.17
C GLN A 424 44.03 2.96 -2.10
N ILE A 425 44.15 3.59 -3.27
CA ILE A 425 45.31 3.37 -4.16
C ILE A 425 46.62 3.78 -3.47
N SER A 426 47.76 3.27 -3.93
CA SER A 426 49.05 3.63 -3.34
C SER A 426 49.25 5.14 -3.35
N ILE A 427 49.91 5.69 -2.32
CA ILE A 427 50.18 7.13 -2.21
C ILE A 427 50.91 7.69 -3.44
N GLU A 428 51.80 6.88 -4.02
CA GLU A 428 52.52 7.19 -5.25
C GLU A 428 51.59 7.35 -6.45
N ASN A 429 50.56 6.50 -6.57
CA ASN A 429 49.57 6.61 -7.64
C ASN A 429 48.55 7.72 -7.36
N TYR A 430 48.14 7.90 -6.10
CA TYR A 430 47.25 8.99 -5.70
C TYR A 430 47.84 10.36 -6.03
N ASN A 431 49.13 10.58 -5.73
CA ASN A 431 49.80 11.85 -6.02
C ASN A 431 50.01 12.11 -7.52
N LYS A 432 49.87 11.10 -8.38
CA LYS A 432 49.89 11.25 -9.84
C LYS A 432 48.51 11.65 -10.41
N LEU A 433 47.44 11.50 -9.64
CA LEU A 433 46.10 11.91 -10.07
C LEU A 433 45.99 13.44 -10.04
N PRO A 434 45.30 14.05 -11.02
CA PRO A 434 44.91 15.45 -10.93
C PRO A 434 43.92 15.67 -9.77
N PRO A 435 43.76 16.91 -9.27
CA PRO A 435 42.98 17.20 -8.07
C PRO A 435 41.54 16.67 -8.09
N ASN A 436 40.85 16.74 -9.23
CA ASN A 436 39.50 16.23 -9.39
C ASN A 436 39.41 14.69 -9.21
N PHE A 437 40.41 13.93 -9.68
CA PHE A 437 40.44 12.47 -9.48
C PHE A 437 40.94 12.09 -8.08
N GLN A 438 41.75 12.92 -7.42
CA GLN A 438 42.06 12.75 -6.00
C GLN A 438 40.81 12.88 -5.13
N GLU A 439 39.97 13.88 -5.41
CA GLU A 439 38.67 14.05 -4.77
C GLU A 439 37.73 12.89 -5.07
N TYR A 440 37.64 12.47 -6.34
CA TYR A 440 36.83 11.32 -6.73
C TYR A 440 37.29 10.02 -6.05
N SER A 441 38.59 9.80 -5.91
CA SER A 441 39.16 8.68 -5.17
C SER A 441 38.75 8.68 -3.69
N ARG A 442 38.69 9.86 -3.04
CA ARG A 442 38.17 9.98 -1.67
C ARG A 442 36.68 9.69 -1.60
N ARG A 443 35.91 10.22 -2.57
CA ARG A 443 34.47 9.96 -2.68
C ARG A 443 34.14 8.47 -2.86
N ILE A 444 34.95 7.71 -3.59
CA ILE A 444 34.78 6.24 -3.71
C ILE A 444 34.88 5.57 -2.33
N LEU A 445 35.86 5.95 -1.50
CA LEU A 445 36.02 5.40 -0.15
C LEU A 445 34.89 5.84 0.79
N GLU A 446 34.40 7.08 0.66
CA GLU A 446 33.23 7.56 1.40
C GLU A 446 32.00 6.74 1.05
N MET A 447 31.73 6.51 -0.25
CA MET A 447 30.67 5.59 -0.67
C MET A 447 30.89 4.15 -0.18
N GLY A 448 32.13 3.69 -0.14
CA GLY A 448 32.49 2.36 0.38
C GLY A 448 32.09 2.14 1.84
N GLN A 449 31.96 3.19 2.65
CA GLN A 449 31.43 3.08 4.03
C GLN A 449 29.95 2.67 4.06
N HIS A 450 29.22 2.89 2.97
CA HIS A 450 27.83 2.52 2.79
C HIS A 450 27.67 1.20 2.00
N VAL A 451 28.77 0.55 1.59
CA VAL A 451 28.72 -0.68 0.80
C VAL A 451 29.08 -1.89 1.68
N SER A 452 28.18 -2.87 1.73
CA SER A 452 28.39 -4.16 2.37
C SER A 452 28.31 -5.30 1.35
N PHE A 453 28.86 -6.47 1.70
CA PHE A 453 28.97 -7.61 0.80
C PHE A 453 28.33 -8.86 1.39
N VAL A 454 27.56 -9.57 0.58
CA VAL A 454 26.99 -10.89 0.91
C VAL A 454 27.52 -11.91 -0.08
N ILE A 455 28.01 -13.04 0.44
CA ILE A 455 28.56 -14.11 -0.41
C ILE A 455 27.45 -15.09 -0.77
N GLN A 456 27.16 -15.23 -2.06
CA GLN A 456 26.35 -16.33 -2.58
C GLN A 456 27.24 -17.58 -2.72
N GLN A 457 26.98 -18.61 -1.90
CA GLN A 457 27.80 -19.84 -1.91
C GLN A 457 27.56 -20.70 -3.16
N ASN A 458 26.29 -20.83 -3.59
CA ASN A 458 25.88 -21.66 -4.73
C ASN A 458 25.04 -20.84 -5.72
N GLN A 459 25.32 -20.98 -7.02
CA GLN A 459 24.59 -20.29 -8.08
C GLN A 459 23.33 -21.09 -8.50
N GLU A 460 22.30 -21.08 -7.65
CA GLU A 460 21.06 -21.85 -7.88
C GLU A 460 19.93 -21.04 -8.54
N GLY A 461 20.23 -19.85 -9.05
CA GLY A 461 19.28 -18.97 -9.71
C GLY A 461 19.21 -17.58 -9.10
N PHE A 462 18.46 -16.69 -9.77
CA PHE A 462 18.34 -15.29 -9.37
C PHE A 462 17.60 -15.12 -8.03
N GLY A 463 16.52 -15.88 -7.81
CA GLY A 463 15.80 -15.88 -6.54
C GLY A 463 16.67 -16.35 -5.37
N HIS A 464 17.53 -17.35 -5.60
CA HIS A 464 18.50 -17.80 -4.58
C HIS A 464 19.53 -16.73 -4.24
N ALA A 465 20.00 -15.96 -5.23
CA ALA A 465 20.90 -14.83 -4.99
C ALA A 465 20.22 -13.81 -4.06
N ILE A 466 19.01 -13.38 -4.39
CA ILE A 466 18.28 -12.43 -3.55
C ILE A 466 18.03 -12.99 -2.14
N TYR A 467 17.62 -14.26 -2.02
CA TYR A 467 17.40 -14.88 -0.71
C TYR A 467 18.63 -14.84 0.21
N SER A 468 19.85 -14.92 -0.36
CA SER A 468 21.10 -14.86 0.42
C SER A 468 21.28 -13.56 1.20
N THR A 469 20.58 -12.47 0.84
CA THR A 469 20.67 -11.18 1.52
C THR A 469 19.64 -11.00 2.64
N ARG A 470 18.77 -11.98 2.90
CA ARG A 470 17.69 -11.87 3.90
C ARG A 470 18.16 -11.30 5.23
N ASP A 471 19.24 -11.83 5.78
CA ASP A 471 19.74 -11.43 7.10
C ASP A 471 20.36 -10.02 7.07
N ALA A 472 21.01 -9.65 5.96
CA ALA A 472 21.60 -8.32 5.78
C ALA A 472 20.54 -7.24 5.53
N VAL A 473 19.49 -7.55 4.77
CA VAL A 473 18.35 -6.66 4.55
C VAL A 473 17.51 -6.53 5.82
N GLY A 474 17.19 -7.64 6.48
CA GLY A 474 16.32 -7.69 7.64
C GLY A 474 14.83 -7.59 7.27
N GLY A 475 14.01 -7.15 8.21
CA GLY A 475 12.55 -7.00 8.04
C GLY A 475 12.11 -5.68 7.41
N GLU A 476 12.92 -5.09 6.53
CA GLU A 476 12.66 -3.78 5.91
C GLU A 476 12.51 -3.91 4.39
N PRO A 477 11.74 -3.03 3.73
CA PRO A 477 11.70 -2.99 2.28
C PRO A 477 13.03 -2.54 1.70
N PHE A 478 13.36 -3.03 0.51
CA PHE A 478 14.65 -2.77 -0.13
C PHE A 478 14.52 -2.49 -1.63
N LEU A 479 15.45 -1.70 -2.15
CA LEU A 479 15.60 -1.42 -3.58
C LEU A 479 16.51 -2.48 -4.22
N LEU A 480 15.96 -3.37 -5.04
CA LEU A 480 16.73 -4.26 -5.89
C LEU A 480 17.08 -3.57 -7.21
N MET A 481 18.37 -3.52 -7.55
CA MET A 481 18.87 -3.00 -8.83
C MET A 481 19.72 -4.06 -9.51
N LEU A 482 19.44 -4.41 -10.76
CA LEU A 482 20.23 -5.42 -11.47
C LEU A 482 21.68 -4.94 -11.70
N GLY A 483 22.67 -5.77 -11.37
CA GLY A 483 24.11 -5.42 -11.45
C GLY A 483 24.66 -5.26 -12.86
N ASP A 484 23.94 -5.74 -13.88
CA ASP A 484 24.30 -5.61 -15.30
C ASP A 484 23.46 -4.58 -16.06
N HIS A 485 22.71 -3.74 -15.33
CA HIS A 485 21.91 -2.68 -15.89
C HIS A 485 22.26 -1.34 -15.25
N ILE A 486 22.52 -0.35 -16.09
CA ILE A 486 22.71 1.05 -15.67
C ILE A 486 21.55 1.90 -16.17
N TYR A 487 21.25 2.97 -15.44
CA TYR A 487 20.01 3.72 -15.59
C TYR A 487 20.29 5.19 -15.89
N ARG A 488 19.39 5.82 -16.64
CA ARG A 488 19.41 7.25 -16.93
C ARG A 488 18.00 7.79 -16.85
N SER A 489 17.78 8.79 -16.02
CA SER A 489 16.53 9.55 -16.04
C SER A 489 16.52 10.52 -17.22
N ASN A 490 15.33 10.78 -17.78
CA ASN A 490 15.13 11.88 -18.74
C ASN A 490 14.89 13.23 -18.03
N ASN A 491 14.82 13.24 -16.69
CA ASN A 491 14.58 14.42 -15.87
C ASN A 491 15.56 14.49 -14.68
N HIS A 492 15.36 15.44 -13.77
CA HIS A 492 16.26 15.69 -12.64
C HIS A 492 16.13 14.67 -11.49
N ILE A 493 15.07 13.86 -11.48
CA ILE A 493 14.80 12.82 -10.49
C ILE A 493 15.38 11.51 -11.02
N SER A 494 16.31 10.88 -10.29
CA SER A 494 16.94 9.63 -10.72
C SER A 494 15.92 8.49 -10.89
N CYS A 495 16.23 7.46 -11.69
CA CYS A 495 15.31 6.34 -11.89
C CYS A 495 15.04 5.61 -10.56
N ALA A 496 16.08 5.45 -9.74
CA ALA A 496 15.94 4.93 -8.39
C ALA A 496 15.03 5.81 -7.52
N GLN A 497 15.18 7.14 -7.55
CA GLN A 497 14.33 8.03 -6.75
C GLN A 497 12.86 7.97 -7.20
N GLN A 498 12.57 7.89 -8.50
CA GLN A 498 11.21 7.69 -9.01
C GLN A 498 10.56 6.43 -8.40
N MET A 499 11.32 5.34 -8.28
CA MET A 499 10.88 4.09 -7.65
C MET A 499 10.60 4.23 -6.16
N LEU A 500 11.50 4.91 -5.43
CA LEU A 500 11.33 5.17 -4.00
C LEU A 500 10.11 6.06 -3.75
N ASP A 501 9.92 7.10 -4.56
CA ASP A 501 8.76 8.00 -4.46
C ASP A 501 7.45 7.25 -4.72
N ALA A 502 7.39 6.37 -5.72
CA ALA A 502 6.21 5.56 -5.99
C ALA A 502 5.92 4.57 -4.86
N TYR A 503 6.94 3.91 -4.32
CA TYR A 503 6.76 3.04 -3.15
C TYR A 503 6.34 3.85 -1.93
N GLN A 504 6.91 5.03 -1.72
CA GLN A 504 6.59 5.88 -0.58
C GLN A 504 5.15 6.42 -0.67
N ARG A 505 4.66 6.71 -1.88
CA ARG A 505 3.28 7.17 -2.13
C ARG A 505 2.23 6.08 -1.94
N HIS A 506 2.54 4.85 -2.38
CA HIS A 506 1.57 3.74 -2.43
C HIS A 506 1.86 2.60 -1.46
N GLY A 507 2.98 2.61 -0.74
CA GLY A 507 3.50 1.59 0.19
C GLY A 507 3.31 0.13 -0.22
N THR A 508 3.21 -0.15 -1.51
CA THR A 508 3.06 -1.47 -2.12
C THR A 508 4.29 -1.68 -2.95
N SER A 509 4.81 -2.91 -3.00
CA SER A 509 6.01 -3.23 -3.79
C SER A 509 5.88 -2.67 -5.21
N VAL A 510 6.95 -2.07 -5.73
CA VAL A 510 6.98 -1.39 -7.03
C VAL A 510 8.01 -2.02 -7.93
N VAL A 511 7.70 -2.20 -9.21
CA VAL A 511 8.65 -2.59 -10.26
C VAL A 511 8.69 -1.50 -11.32
N GLY A 512 9.90 -1.10 -11.72
CA GLY A 512 10.06 -0.20 -12.85
C GLY A 512 9.67 -0.93 -14.13
N LEU A 513 8.97 -0.25 -15.03
CA LEU A 513 8.51 -0.77 -16.30
C LEU A 513 9.04 0.08 -17.45
N LYS A 514 9.18 -0.56 -18.61
CA LYS A 514 9.37 0.11 -19.89
C LYS A 514 8.52 -0.56 -20.96
N ARG A 515 8.20 0.21 -22.00
CA ARG A 515 7.64 -0.31 -23.24
C ARG A 515 8.73 -1.03 -24.02
N THR A 516 8.40 -2.22 -24.52
CA THR A 516 9.32 -3.08 -25.26
C THR A 516 8.59 -3.67 -26.47
N PRO A 517 9.18 -3.58 -27.68
CA PRO A 517 8.68 -4.27 -28.87
C PRO A 517 8.50 -5.77 -28.68
N GLN A 518 7.46 -6.33 -29.31
CA GLN A 518 7.04 -7.73 -29.14
C GLN A 518 8.12 -8.78 -29.48
N ASP A 519 9.09 -8.45 -30.33
CA ASP A 519 10.19 -9.33 -30.73
C ASP A 519 11.27 -9.46 -29.63
N LEU A 520 11.28 -8.57 -28.64
CA LEU A 520 12.26 -8.56 -27.56
C LEU A 520 11.73 -9.12 -26.22
N ILE A 521 10.42 -9.38 -26.11
CA ILE A 521 9.80 -9.74 -24.82
C ILE A 521 10.28 -11.07 -24.24
N ALA A 522 10.74 -12.00 -25.08
CA ALA A 522 11.26 -13.31 -24.65
C ALA A 522 12.54 -13.19 -23.79
N SER A 523 13.15 -12.00 -23.73
CA SER A 523 14.32 -11.71 -22.90
C SER A 523 13.99 -11.14 -21.52
N PHE A 524 12.73 -10.77 -21.26
CA PHE A 524 12.34 -10.00 -20.07
C PHE A 524 11.11 -10.59 -19.36
N GLY A 525 10.96 -10.24 -18.08
CA GLY A 525 9.67 -10.36 -17.41
C GLY A 525 8.68 -9.38 -18.01
N VAL A 526 7.48 -9.85 -18.35
CA VAL A 526 6.37 -9.04 -18.89
C VAL A 526 5.28 -8.96 -17.83
N VAL A 527 4.61 -7.81 -17.72
CA VAL A 527 3.52 -7.59 -16.78
C VAL A 527 2.24 -7.17 -17.49
N THR A 528 1.10 -7.39 -16.82
CA THR A 528 -0.20 -6.82 -17.20
C THR A 528 -0.96 -6.32 -15.98
N GLY A 529 -1.94 -5.45 -16.17
CA GLY A 529 -2.63 -4.80 -15.06
C GLY A 529 -3.65 -3.75 -15.45
N VAL A 530 -4.14 -3.06 -14.43
CA VAL A 530 -5.11 -1.97 -14.54
C VAL A 530 -4.42 -0.66 -14.19
N TRP A 531 -4.55 0.38 -15.03
CA TRP A 531 -3.98 1.68 -14.76
C TRP A 531 -4.60 2.31 -13.50
N LEU A 532 -3.74 2.67 -12.54
CA LEU A 532 -4.08 3.54 -11.42
C LEU A 532 -3.93 5.01 -11.83
N GLU A 533 -2.85 5.30 -12.56
CA GLU A 533 -2.60 6.55 -13.25
C GLU A 533 -2.29 6.21 -14.71
N GLU A 534 -3.02 6.80 -15.64
CA GLU A 534 -2.94 6.42 -17.05
C GLU A 534 -1.50 6.60 -17.60
N ASN A 535 -0.96 5.54 -18.20
CA ASN A 535 0.39 5.47 -18.78
C ASN A 535 1.58 5.63 -17.80
N SER A 536 1.37 5.88 -16.51
CA SER A 536 2.47 6.04 -15.53
C SER A 536 2.48 4.95 -14.46
N LEU A 537 1.33 4.60 -13.88
CA LEU A 537 1.25 3.68 -12.74
C LEU A 537 0.21 2.59 -12.95
N LEU A 538 0.66 1.35 -12.95
CA LEU A 538 -0.13 0.15 -13.20
C LEU A 538 -0.31 -0.65 -11.89
N SER A 539 -1.53 -1.01 -11.53
CA SER A 539 -1.77 -2.09 -10.56
C SER A 539 -1.58 -3.42 -11.27
N ILE A 540 -0.50 -4.13 -10.97
CA ILE A 540 -0.13 -5.35 -11.67
C ILE A 540 -1.05 -6.49 -11.25
N THR A 541 -1.55 -7.20 -12.25
CA THR A 541 -2.40 -8.39 -12.12
C THR A 541 -1.67 -9.68 -12.49
N GLU A 542 -0.58 -9.61 -13.25
CA GLU A 542 0.22 -10.80 -13.57
C GLU A 542 1.67 -10.43 -13.88
N PHE A 543 2.60 -11.28 -13.42
CA PHE A 543 3.97 -11.35 -13.91
C PHE A 543 4.18 -12.64 -14.71
N ALA A 544 4.76 -12.52 -15.91
CA ALA A 544 5.17 -13.65 -16.72
C ALA A 544 6.67 -13.61 -17.02
N GLU A 545 7.40 -14.65 -16.64
CA GLU A 545 8.85 -14.76 -16.89
C GLU A 545 9.12 -15.19 -18.33
N LYS A 546 9.70 -14.30 -19.13
CA LYS A 546 10.14 -14.57 -20.50
C LYS A 546 9.07 -15.34 -21.30
N PRO A 547 7.85 -14.78 -21.44
CA PRO A 547 6.76 -15.45 -22.12
C PRO A 547 7.05 -15.56 -23.62
N ASN A 548 6.42 -16.55 -24.25
CA ASN A 548 6.32 -16.55 -25.71
C ASN A 548 5.26 -15.54 -26.17
N LEU A 549 5.30 -15.21 -27.46
CA LEU A 549 4.44 -14.19 -28.03
C LEU A 549 2.95 -14.55 -27.99
N ASP A 550 2.59 -15.82 -28.19
CA ASP A 550 1.19 -16.27 -28.18
C ASP A 550 0.56 -16.12 -26.80
N TYR A 551 1.30 -16.49 -25.75
CA TYR A 551 0.89 -16.26 -24.37
C TYR A 551 0.72 -14.77 -24.09
N ALA A 552 1.69 -13.95 -24.50
CA ALA A 552 1.66 -12.52 -24.26
C ALA A 552 0.47 -11.85 -24.96
N ARG A 553 0.17 -12.20 -26.21
CA ARG A 553 -0.98 -11.69 -26.97
C ARG A 553 -2.32 -11.97 -26.31
N THR A 554 -2.44 -13.12 -25.66
CA THR A 554 -3.70 -13.58 -25.06
C THR A 554 -3.89 -13.02 -23.64
N ASN A 555 -2.82 -13.00 -22.84
CA ASN A 555 -2.94 -12.79 -21.40
C ASN A 555 -2.31 -11.48 -20.90
N LEU A 556 -1.36 -10.90 -21.64
CA LEU A 556 -0.50 -9.82 -21.12
C LEU A 556 -0.78 -8.46 -21.78
N ARG A 557 -1.98 -8.27 -22.30
CA ARG A 557 -2.40 -7.01 -22.93
C ARG A 557 -2.80 -5.98 -21.89
N VAL A 558 -2.31 -4.77 -22.08
CA VAL A 558 -2.65 -3.61 -21.26
C VAL A 558 -3.35 -2.58 -22.16
N PRO A 559 -4.52 -2.05 -21.75
CA PRO A 559 -5.18 -0.98 -22.50
C PRO A 559 -4.25 0.22 -22.74
N CYS A 560 -4.43 0.89 -23.87
CA CYS A 560 -3.65 2.07 -24.28
C CYS A 560 -2.15 1.81 -24.57
N ILE A 561 -1.72 0.55 -24.63
CA ILE A 561 -0.40 0.15 -25.16
C ILE A 561 -0.56 -0.36 -26.61
N PRO A 562 0.30 0.04 -27.56
CA PRO A 562 0.27 -0.48 -28.93
C PRO A 562 0.32 -2.02 -29.00
N ASP A 563 -0.36 -2.61 -29.99
CA ASP A 563 -0.48 -4.07 -30.13
C ASP A 563 0.87 -4.79 -30.35
N ASP A 564 1.88 -4.08 -30.84
CA ASP A 564 3.23 -4.55 -31.08
C ASP A 564 4.20 -4.25 -29.93
N GLU A 565 3.71 -3.72 -28.81
CA GLU A 565 4.49 -3.44 -27.61
C GLU A 565 3.91 -4.11 -26.36
N TYR A 566 4.76 -4.28 -25.36
CA TYR A 566 4.41 -4.80 -24.04
C TYR A 566 5.14 -4.05 -22.93
N LEU A 567 4.58 -4.09 -21.73
CA LEU A 567 5.25 -3.59 -20.54
C LEU A 567 6.16 -4.67 -19.96
N THR A 568 7.46 -4.37 -19.93
CA THR A 568 8.51 -5.27 -19.41
C THR A 568 9.22 -4.66 -18.23
N VAL A 569 9.79 -5.50 -17.37
CA VAL A 569 10.57 -5.06 -16.21
C VAL A 569 11.79 -4.21 -16.63
N PHE A 570 11.95 -3.08 -15.96
CA PHE A 570 13.04 -2.11 -16.13
C PHE A 570 14.28 -2.50 -15.31
N GLY A 571 14.21 -3.46 -14.39
CA GLY A 571 15.37 -3.92 -13.62
C GLY A 571 15.64 -3.17 -12.31
N GLN A 572 14.73 -2.28 -11.92
CA GLN A 572 14.66 -1.71 -10.57
C GLN A 572 13.35 -2.16 -9.91
N TYR A 573 13.44 -2.55 -8.64
CA TYR A 573 12.30 -3.03 -7.87
C TYR A 573 12.42 -2.49 -6.45
N VAL A 574 11.33 -2.00 -5.87
CA VAL A 574 11.22 -1.81 -4.43
C VAL A 574 10.34 -2.94 -3.90
N ILE A 575 10.88 -3.77 -3.01
CA ILE A 575 10.24 -5.03 -2.61
C ILE A 575 10.15 -5.08 -1.09
N LYS A 576 8.99 -5.50 -0.59
CA LYS A 576 8.77 -5.76 0.82
C LYS A 576 9.42 -7.08 1.29
N PRO A 577 9.79 -7.20 2.58
CA PRO A 577 10.56 -8.35 3.11
C PRO A 577 9.81 -9.69 3.03
N GLU A 578 8.48 -9.71 2.91
CA GLU A 578 7.67 -10.94 2.74
C GLU A 578 8.09 -11.75 1.51
N LEU A 579 8.81 -11.13 0.55
CA LEU A 579 9.47 -11.86 -0.53
C LEU A 579 10.38 -12.98 0.00
N PHE A 580 11.11 -12.74 1.09
CA PHE A 580 12.05 -13.72 1.63
C PHE A 580 11.36 -14.98 2.12
N ASP A 581 10.16 -14.88 2.71
CA ASP A 581 9.37 -16.05 3.13
C ASP A 581 8.92 -16.88 1.93
N LEU A 582 8.58 -16.22 0.82
CA LEU A 582 8.19 -16.90 -0.42
C LEU A 582 9.39 -17.60 -1.08
N LEU A 583 10.54 -16.94 -1.11
CA LEU A 583 11.79 -17.53 -1.59
C LEU A 583 12.24 -18.69 -0.71
N GLU A 584 12.16 -18.53 0.61
CA GLU A 584 12.46 -19.58 1.60
C GLU A 584 11.58 -20.80 1.37
N SER A 585 10.28 -20.61 1.19
CA SER A 585 9.34 -21.69 0.89
C SER A 585 9.65 -22.40 -0.43
N ASN A 586 9.96 -21.64 -1.49
CA ASN A 586 10.35 -22.23 -2.77
C ASN A 586 11.65 -23.05 -2.64
N ILE A 587 12.65 -22.55 -1.90
CA ILE A 587 13.93 -23.22 -1.68
C ILE A 587 13.74 -24.51 -0.86
N HIS A 588 13.06 -24.44 0.28
CA HIS A 588 12.80 -25.61 1.13
C HIS A 588 12.02 -26.72 0.41
N ASN A 589 11.07 -26.34 -0.44
CA ASN A 589 10.25 -27.29 -1.20
C ASN A 589 10.83 -27.64 -2.58
N ASN A 590 12.03 -27.15 -2.90
CA ASN A 590 12.70 -27.35 -4.19
C ASN A 590 11.84 -26.99 -5.42
N VAL A 591 11.06 -25.91 -5.33
CA VAL A 591 10.23 -25.40 -6.42
C VAL A 591 11.10 -24.59 -7.37
N ARG A 592 11.40 -25.16 -8.55
CA ARG A 592 12.28 -24.56 -9.55
C ARG A 592 11.57 -24.35 -10.89
N GLU A 593 11.92 -23.26 -11.55
CA GLU A 593 11.47 -22.94 -12.90
C GLU A 593 12.68 -22.92 -13.83
N ARG A 594 12.62 -23.70 -14.90
CA ARG A 594 13.74 -23.87 -15.84
C ARG A 594 15.05 -24.32 -15.15
N GLY A 595 14.94 -25.05 -14.03
CA GLY A 595 16.08 -25.57 -13.25
C GLY A 595 16.62 -24.64 -12.15
N GLU A 596 16.06 -23.43 -12.01
CA GLU A 596 16.56 -22.40 -11.10
C GLU A 596 15.46 -21.95 -10.12
N PHE A 597 15.88 -21.44 -8.95
CA PHE A 597 15.00 -20.65 -8.10
C PHE A 597 14.84 -19.26 -8.71
N GLN A 598 13.66 -19.00 -9.30
CA GLN A 598 13.37 -17.74 -9.99
C GLN A 598 12.78 -16.69 -9.04
N LEU A 599 13.09 -15.42 -9.31
CA LEU A 599 12.50 -14.28 -8.58
C LEU A 599 11.07 -14.00 -9.05
N THR A 600 10.81 -14.07 -10.35
CA THR A 600 9.55 -13.62 -10.97
C THR A 600 8.31 -14.32 -10.42
N SER A 601 8.37 -15.63 -10.15
CA SER A 601 7.23 -16.34 -9.55
C SER A 601 7.04 -16.04 -8.07
N ALA A 602 8.12 -15.72 -7.34
CA ALA A 602 7.99 -15.20 -5.98
C ALA A 602 7.37 -13.79 -5.99
N LEU A 603 7.70 -12.95 -6.98
CA LEU A 603 7.05 -11.64 -7.17
C LEU A 603 5.56 -11.77 -7.52
N ASP A 604 5.18 -12.72 -8.38
CA ASP A 604 3.75 -12.94 -8.69
C ASP A 604 2.98 -13.43 -7.46
N LYS A 605 3.56 -14.32 -6.66
CA LYS A 605 2.96 -14.71 -5.36
C LYS A 605 2.87 -13.53 -4.39
N LEU A 606 3.89 -12.66 -4.35
CA LEU A 606 3.86 -11.46 -3.51
C LEU A 606 2.76 -10.49 -3.96
N ARG A 607 2.61 -10.29 -5.28
CA ARG A 607 1.49 -9.55 -5.88
C ARG A 607 0.15 -10.13 -5.44
N GLN A 608 0.02 -11.46 -5.44
CA GLN A 608 -1.19 -12.12 -4.97
C GLN A 608 -1.45 -11.89 -3.49
N ILE A 609 -0.46 -11.58 -2.64
CA ILE A 609 -0.66 -11.38 -1.20
C ILE A 609 -0.94 -9.91 -0.87
N ASP A 610 -0.12 -8.99 -1.36
CA ASP A 610 -0.11 -7.57 -0.96
C ASP A 610 -0.46 -6.61 -2.11
N GLY A 611 -0.55 -7.12 -3.35
CA GLY A 611 -0.56 -6.29 -4.55
C GLY A 611 0.85 -5.95 -5.02
N PHE A 612 0.94 -5.36 -6.21
CA PHE A 612 2.22 -4.91 -6.79
C PHE A 612 1.94 -3.79 -7.78
N ASN A 613 2.72 -2.71 -7.72
CA ASN A 613 2.60 -1.60 -8.64
C ASN A 613 3.71 -1.63 -9.68
N GLY A 614 3.38 -1.22 -10.90
CA GLY A 614 4.31 -1.06 -12.01
C GLY A 614 4.43 0.41 -12.38
N LEU A 615 5.62 0.99 -12.21
CA LEU A 615 5.88 2.38 -12.56
C LEU A 615 6.57 2.43 -13.93
N VAL A 616 5.95 3.06 -14.93
CA VAL A 616 6.63 3.33 -16.20
C VAL A 616 7.68 4.41 -15.95
N ILE A 617 8.95 4.02 -16.02
CA ILE A 617 10.07 4.91 -15.67
C ILE A 617 10.26 5.96 -16.74
N ASP A 618 10.36 7.22 -16.34
CA ASP A 618 10.79 8.30 -17.22
C ASP A 618 12.31 8.28 -17.33
N GLY A 619 12.80 7.34 -18.12
CA GLY A 619 14.22 7.08 -18.26
C GLY A 619 14.52 5.92 -19.18
N GLN A 620 15.81 5.65 -19.31
CA GLN A 620 16.36 4.59 -20.13
C GLN A 620 17.21 3.65 -19.29
N ARG A 621 17.21 2.39 -19.71
CA ARG A 621 18.03 1.33 -19.15
C ARG A 621 18.97 0.82 -20.21
N PHE A 622 20.23 0.67 -19.83
CA PHE A 622 21.29 0.16 -20.67
C PHE A 622 21.81 -1.16 -20.10
N ASP A 623 22.04 -2.13 -20.98
CA ASP A 623 22.41 -3.50 -20.62
C ASP A 623 23.89 -3.73 -20.99
N ILE A 624 24.67 -4.17 -20.00
CA ILE A 624 26.09 -4.49 -20.15
C ILE A 624 26.37 -6.01 -20.14
N GLY A 625 25.34 -6.84 -19.99
CA GLY A 625 25.41 -8.29 -19.81
C GLY A 625 25.54 -9.10 -21.11
N ILE A 626 25.38 -8.46 -22.28
CA ILE A 626 25.48 -9.09 -23.61
C ILE A 626 26.41 -8.25 -24.49
N PRO A 627 27.34 -8.84 -25.28
CA PRO A 627 28.32 -8.09 -26.06
C PRO A 627 27.74 -7.00 -26.96
N GLU A 628 26.67 -7.29 -27.71
CA GLU A 628 26.04 -6.32 -28.62
C GLU A 628 25.40 -5.16 -27.85
N TYR A 629 24.71 -5.45 -26.75
CA TYR A 629 24.10 -4.42 -25.90
C TYR A 629 25.15 -3.61 -25.16
N TYR A 630 26.25 -4.24 -24.74
CA TYR A 630 27.37 -3.52 -24.14
C TYR A 630 27.99 -2.51 -25.11
N LEU A 631 28.20 -2.89 -26.38
CA LEU A 631 28.67 -1.95 -27.41
C LEU A 631 27.69 -0.78 -27.61
N LYS A 632 26.37 -1.06 -27.71
CA LYS A 632 25.34 -0.01 -27.81
C LYS A 632 25.33 0.89 -26.58
N THR A 633 25.50 0.31 -25.39
CA THR A 633 25.59 1.04 -24.12
C THR A 633 26.78 1.98 -24.12
N LEU A 634 27.97 1.54 -24.55
CA LEU A 634 29.15 2.40 -24.63
C LEU A 634 28.96 3.59 -25.59
N GLN A 635 28.18 3.40 -26.65
CA GLN A 635 27.88 4.46 -27.63
C GLN A 635 26.83 5.46 -27.11
N ALA A 636 25.77 4.95 -26.47
CA ALA A 636 24.61 5.74 -26.11
C ALA A 636 24.70 6.36 -24.71
N PHE A 637 25.30 5.67 -23.74
CA PHE A 637 25.38 6.18 -22.35
C PHE A 637 26.31 7.41 -22.25
N ALA A 638 27.28 7.62 -23.14
CA ALA A 638 28.05 8.87 -23.09
C ALA A 638 27.27 10.10 -23.60
N GLN A 639 26.17 9.90 -24.34
CA GLN A 639 25.41 10.98 -24.96
C GLN A 639 24.50 11.71 -23.95
N PRO A 640 24.22 13.01 -24.16
CA PRO A 640 23.35 13.79 -23.28
C PRO A 640 21.92 13.26 -23.21
#